data_AF-A0A654KGD8-F1
#
_entry.id   AF-A0A654KGD8-F1
#
_cell.length_a   1.000
_cell.length_b   1.000
_cell.length_c   1.000
_cell.angle_alpha   90.00
_cell.angle_beta   90.00
_cell.angle_gamma   90.00
#
_symmetry.space_group_name_H-M   'P 1'
#
loop_
_entity.id
_entity.type
_entity.pdbx_description
1 polymer ?
#
loop_
_entity_poly.entity_id
_entity_poly.type
_entity_poly.pdbx_seq_one_letter_code
_entity_poly.pdbx_strand_id
1 'polypeptide(L)'
;MNKIFKTIYNKTLNAWVVVSECTKSHSKKTKSSKVAMVAMLSLSLGGVALADDTAPKVDVYHLAKDLVQDDNGNIIGSQSQVSGGYLNFALINGSVVGYEGDINPEGNVSIGAQSFVKGGTDSFAIGSHAQVHNGPGTDGFGNYAIGAGAQVAALKKDGNPQSSIAIGSFAKVYGRESQSIGYEAQVYGNKSVAIGHGADVQADMAYAFGFQSHAFGKFSMSFGATSIAKKEQSIVLGVGSEASDTGSMVIGNFAYARGPYSSAFGTNAQANTGRSVAVGTLNYAGLYSKSGDIKEAIRNMPNFNLFGPDDDSVANEKFNNFVNKVVEANSNQPLGHSSAIGVENVAVYKTDVAMGFRNYAVGFKSVAIGRDNIAKGQNSIAFGQSSFAFDNVTIANGINTVAKTENAVASGIDSVAIGSNSVAYGTKNVVMNNDSASIGNKNVVNAISGVAVGSGNRVGFKDNETINQIFPNDKWKNDPDGIEAMESNAENLSAFGVDNTVYSTTKNGQSTAVGSSNIVLSDLSIASGHGNKLNGIDNIDGEPVQKENEPKFMVAYGANNFIANNSSTAIGHNNELAGTNTLAFGANNKVINGEYSVLIGNDNKVTAANTVGIGRNINATLENSVYLGADSASGGYQAVTVPTDGKWAGVPVASTPAANGTRQATPSFGIVTVGSAGHERQIQHVAAGRISETSTDAVNGSQLNYFAKKIEQLSTGGSGATAPEYEFKAGTGIKVDKKEEGGKITITISKSETSTPTPTPVADLKAGANKPLDEGGANPVDGVKELNIVGHADNKDKPTTDFDGGKNIQTTVAKDATSGKTTVQVALKKNLEVNSVTLDSDGSKPTKLAVNKKGTPALGKADKKSRLAVKAKDGESEDIATMNDGLSFKGDSGTINKSLNKTLKITGGQKDASKLAKDSNVGVLVEGEGENQVLAVRLSKNLTGLESAEFGDKVTVNAKGLNIKDGPSVTQDGIDAGDMRITNIAPGMEDTDAVNVGQMNNKISKTRKELRNQIEERYGDSAAGIASAMAVATLPQPYKPGQNIMSVAGSSHEGHTAMAVGISRISKSGKWVLKGNVSGNGRGQVSAGVGAGFTWE
;
A
#
# COMPACT_ATOMS: atom_id res chain seq x y z
N MET A 1 62.28 -11.41 7.12
CA MET A 1 62.02 -12.85 7.28
C MET A 1 60.52 -13.03 7.46
N ASN A 2 59.86 -13.78 6.59
CA ASN A 2 58.39 -13.85 6.58
C ASN A 2 57.92 -15.03 7.44
N LYS A 3 57.00 -14.78 8.38
CA LYS A 3 56.17 -15.82 8.98
C LYS A 3 54.92 -15.97 8.11
N ILE A 4 54.69 -17.15 7.56
CA ILE A 4 53.43 -17.48 6.90
C ILE A 4 52.45 -17.90 7.99
N PHE A 5 51.27 -17.31 7.99
CA PHE A 5 50.18 -17.62 8.90
C PHE A 5 49.03 -18.29 8.13
N LYS A 6 48.29 -19.18 8.79
CA LYS A 6 47.11 -19.82 8.21
C LYS A 6 45.96 -19.79 9.22
N THR A 7 44.78 -19.41 8.73
CA THR A 7 43.56 -19.28 9.54
C THR A 7 42.85 -20.63 9.68
N ILE A 8 42.39 -20.95 10.88
CA ILE A 8 41.66 -22.20 11.17
C ILE A 8 40.42 -21.85 11.99
N TYR A 9 39.27 -22.45 11.67
CA TYR A 9 38.01 -22.19 12.36
C TYR A 9 37.94 -22.97 13.68
N ASN A 10 37.85 -22.26 14.81
CA ASN A 10 37.73 -22.85 16.14
C ASN A 10 36.25 -23.00 16.51
N LYS A 11 35.77 -24.24 16.50
CA LYS A 11 34.36 -24.59 16.73
C LYS A 11 33.88 -24.36 18.18
N THR A 12 34.78 -24.19 19.14
CA THR A 12 34.46 -23.91 20.56
C THR A 12 34.36 -22.40 20.83
N LEU A 13 35.08 -21.58 20.06
CA LEU A 13 35.03 -20.11 20.11
C LEU A 13 34.15 -19.50 19.01
N ASN A 14 33.57 -20.33 18.14
CA ASN A 14 32.75 -19.98 16.98
C ASN A 14 33.40 -18.99 15.98
N ALA A 15 34.73 -18.91 15.96
CA ALA A 15 35.49 -17.87 15.27
C ALA A 15 36.71 -18.42 14.50
N TRP A 16 37.15 -17.68 13.49
CA TRP A 16 38.39 -17.96 12.77
C TRP A 16 39.59 -17.44 13.57
N VAL A 17 40.56 -18.32 13.84
CA VAL A 17 41.73 -18.02 14.66
C VAL A 17 43.01 -18.24 13.85
N VAL A 18 43.99 -17.37 14.01
CA VAL A 18 45.31 -17.51 13.40
C VAL A 18 46.22 -18.30 14.34
N VAL A 19 46.84 -19.36 13.84
CA VAL A 19 47.76 -20.21 14.61
C VAL A 19 49.10 -20.29 13.88
N SER A 20 50.22 -20.13 14.62
CA SER A 20 51.57 -20.27 14.07
C SER A 20 52.11 -21.68 14.28
N GLU A 21 52.56 -22.33 13.22
CA GLU A 21 53.24 -23.62 13.28
C GLU A 21 54.70 -23.44 13.75
N CYS A 22 55.13 -24.24 14.74
CA CYS A 22 56.46 -24.16 15.33
C CYS A 22 57.29 -25.41 15.00
N THR A 23 58.26 -25.28 14.11
CA THR A 23 59.27 -26.32 13.82
C THR A 23 60.68 -25.83 14.13
N LYS A 24 61.56 -26.74 14.59
CA LYS A 24 62.90 -26.40 15.11
C LYS A 24 64.01 -26.62 14.06
N SER A 25 64.83 -25.59 13.91
CA SER A 25 66.28 -25.58 13.62
C SER A 25 66.95 -26.85 13.06
N HIS A 26 67.65 -26.69 11.94
CA HIS A 26 68.97 -27.28 11.68
C HIS A 26 69.86 -26.31 10.87
N SER A 27 71.18 -26.46 10.93
CA SER A 27 72.13 -25.42 10.47
C SER A 27 73.34 -25.92 9.67
N LYS A 28 73.83 -25.06 8.75
CA LYS A 28 75.19 -25.01 8.15
C LYS A 28 75.28 -23.70 7.33
N LYS A 29 76.21 -22.77 7.60
CA LYS A 29 77.67 -22.76 7.33
C LYS A 29 78.05 -22.42 5.88
N THR A 30 78.66 -21.25 5.71
CA THR A 30 79.72 -20.94 4.72
C THR A 30 80.79 -20.07 5.39
N LYS A 31 81.98 -19.98 4.81
CA LYS A 31 83.18 -19.32 5.39
C LYS A 31 83.76 -18.28 4.43
N SER A 32 84.23 -17.15 4.98
CA SER A 32 85.50 -16.44 4.70
C SER A 32 86.00 -16.26 3.26
N SER A 33 86.30 -15.01 2.89
CA SER A 33 87.47 -14.68 2.05
C SER A 33 88.11 -13.32 2.44
N LYS A 34 89.31 -13.03 1.90
CA LYS A 34 90.26 -11.97 2.28
C LYS A 34 91.24 -11.72 1.11
N VAL A 35 91.91 -10.57 0.93
CA VAL A 35 91.91 -9.27 1.66
C VAL A 35 92.42 -8.14 0.74
N ALA A 36 92.05 -6.88 1.01
CA ALA A 36 92.65 -5.65 0.45
C ALA A 36 92.48 -5.45 -1.08
N MET A 37 92.90 -4.36 -1.74
CA MET A 37 93.64 -3.14 -1.34
C MET A 37 93.38 -1.99 -2.36
N VAL A 38 93.81 -0.75 -2.07
CA VAL A 38 94.11 0.36 -3.02
C VAL A 38 92.92 1.04 -3.77
N ALA A 39 92.90 2.36 -4.06
CA ALA A 39 93.45 3.55 -3.37
C ALA A 39 92.92 4.87 -4.02
N MET A 40 92.68 5.91 -3.19
CA MET A 40 92.96 7.34 -3.48
C MET A 40 92.23 8.02 -4.69
N LEU A 41 92.38 9.32 -5.04
CA LEU A 41 93.27 10.42 -4.59
C LEU A 41 92.63 11.82 -4.84
N SER A 42 93.27 12.87 -4.28
CA SER A 42 93.46 14.23 -4.86
C SER A 42 92.35 15.29 -4.67
N LEU A 43 92.61 16.61 -4.60
CA LEU A 43 93.83 17.46 -4.72
C LEU A 43 93.82 18.51 -3.55
N SER A 44 94.92 18.85 -2.83
CA SER A 44 96.14 19.67 -3.16
C SER A 44 95.98 21.16 -2.80
N LEU A 45 96.98 22.05 -2.60
CA LEU A 45 98.48 22.11 -2.61
C LEU A 45 98.82 23.44 -1.83
N GLY A 46 100.01 23.81 -1.34
CA GLY A 46 101.41 23.33 -1.29
C GLY A 46 102.24 24.30 -0.41
N GLY A 47 103.56 24.22 -0.23
CA GLY A 47 104.55 23.23 -0.70
C GLY A 47 105.78 23.83 -1.42
N VAL A 48 106.77 24.40 -0.69
CA VAL A 48 108.16 24.67 -1.14
C VAL A 48 109.12 24.61 0.09
N ALA A 49 110.39 24.23 -0.11
CA ALA A 49 111.49 24.32 0.87
C ALA A 49 112.84 24.61 0.16
N LEU A 50 113.85 25.13 0.88
CA LEU A 50 115.31 24.88 0.71
C LEU A 50 116.16 25.67 1.75
N ALA A 51 117.49 25.46 1.73
CA ALA A 51 118.55 25.83 2.69
C ALA A 51 118.76 27.37 2.96
N ASP A 52 119.62 27.85 3.87
CA ASP A 52 120.86 27.26 4.44
C ASP A 52 121.30 27.80 5.83
N ASP A 53 122.41 27.23 6.33
CA ASP A 53 123.14 27.32 7.62
C ASP A 53 123.18 28.66 8.42
N THR A 54 122.99 28.56 9.75
CA THR A 54 124.03 28.89 10.75
C THR A 54 123.64 28.48 12.18
N ALA A 55 124.50 27.68 12.82
CA ALA A 55 124.35 27.18 14.20
C ALA A 55 124.84 28.21 15.27
N PRO A 56 124.79 27.95 16.62
CA PRO A 56 124.33 26.74 17.30
C PRO A 56 123.48 26.95 18.58
N LYS A 57 122.75 25.90 18.99
CA LYS A 57 123.04 25.22 20.29
C LYS A 57 122.41 23.84 20.40
N VAL A 58 123.10 22.96 21.10
CA VAL A 58 122.69 21.60 21.44
C VAL A 58 121.84 21.63 22.69
N ASP A 59 120.73 20.88 22.70
CA ASP A 59 120.37 20.04 23.84
C ASP A 59 119.51 18.85 23.39
N VAL A 60 119.95 17.63 23.73
CA VAL A 60 119.24 16.39 23.39
C VAL A 60 118.26 16.08 24.52
N TYR A 61 117.07 16.67 24.45
CA TYR A 61 116.01 16.40 25.41
C TYR A 61 115.32 15.05 25.15
N HIS A 62 116.00 13.98 25.55
CA HIS A 62 115.35 12.70 25.89
C HIS A 62 114.48 12.90 27.15
N LEU A 63 113.23 13.31 26.95
CA LEU A 63 112.18 13.35 27.95
C LEU A 63 110.85 13.18 27.20
N ALA A 64 110.10 12.07 27.30
CA ALA A 64 110.12 11.01 28.32
C ALA A 64 109.86 11.51 29.75
N LYS A 65 109.18 12.66 29.84
CA LYS A 65 108.25 13.03 30.92
C LYS A 65 106.84 13.06 30.30
N ASP A 66 105.79 12.56 30.92
CA ASP A 66 105.68 11.89 32.22
C ASP A 66 104.94 10.55 32.04
N LEU A 67 105.63 9.55 31.46
CA LEU A 67 105.08 8.20 31.35
C LEU A 67 105.20 7.48 32.69
N VAL A 68 104.34 7.86 33.64
CA VAL A 68 104.20 7.14 34.91
C VAL A 68 103.50 5.81 34.61
N GLN A 69 104.31 4.76 34.48
CA GLN A 69 103.90 3.38 34.69
C GLN A 69 104.32 2.98 36.10
N ASP A 70 103.38 3.04 37.03
CA ASP A 70 103.34 2.07 38.12
C ASP A 70 102.54 0.84 37.66
N ASP A 71 102.43 -0.19 38.51
CA ASP A 71 101.72 -1.43 38.18
C ASP A 71 100.18 -1.26 38.06
N ASN A 72 99.68 -0.02 38.06
CA ASN A 72 98.29 0.35 38.32
C ASN A 72 97.69 1.37 37.33
N GLY A 73 98.47 1.94 36.38
CA GLY A 73 97.89 2.81 35.35
C GLY A 73 98.86 3.33 34.29
N ASN A 74 98.32 3.96 33.25
CA ASN A 74 99.11 4.71 32.25
C ASN A 74 98.64 6.16 32.20
N ILE A 75 99.52 7.11 32.53
CA ILE A 75 99.32 8.54 32.24
C ILE A 75 100.24 8.90 31.07
N ILE A 76 99.68 9.50 30.01
CA ILE A 76 100.37 9.77 28.74
C ILE A 76 99.96 11.16 28.20
N GLY A 77 100.58 12.22 28.71
CA GLY A 77 100.47 13.58 28.16
C GLY A 77 100.50 14.69 29.22
N SER A 78 100.70 15.93 28.77
CA SER A 78 100.97 17.07 29.67
C SER A 78 99.71 17.61 30.35
N GLN A 79 99.87 18.03 31.61
CA GLN A 79 98.79 18.52 32.49
C GLN A 79 97.65 17.50 32.75
N SER A 80 97.86 16.22 32.42
CA SER A 80 96.91 15.15 32.74
C SER A 80 97.12 14.63 34.17
N GLN A 81 96.03 14.30 34.87
CA GLN A 81 96.04 13.96 36.31
C GLN A 81 95.02 12.85 36.68
N VAL A 82 95.22 12.25 37.86
CA VAL A 82 94.28 11.34 38.52
C VAL A 82 93.82 11.99 39.82
N SER A 83 92.56 12.40 39.90
CA SER A 83 92.01 13.25 40.95
C SER A 83 91.10 12.50 41.92
N GLY A 84 91.27 12.74 43.23
CA GLY A 84 90.22 12.49 44.22
C GLY A 84 90.03 11.04 44.66
N GLY A 85 91.11 10.35 45.06
CA GLY A 85 91.00 9.16 45.91
C GLY A 85 90.76 9.54 47.37
N TYR A 86 89.87 8.81 48.07
CA TYR A 86 89.86 8.82 49.53
C TYR A 86 91.15 8.17 50.05
N LEU A 87 91.79 8.77 51.07
CA LEU A 87 93.08 8.32 51.60
C LEU A 87 92.96 7.01 52.39
N ASN A 88 92.96 5.85 51.71
CA ASN A 88 93.38 4.55 52.23
C ASN A 88 93.43 3.46 51.13
N PHE A 89 94.63 3.07 50.69
CA PHE A 89 94.98 1.75 50.12
C PHE A 89 94.06 1.09 49.07
N ALA A 90 93.27 1.85 48.31
CA ALA A 90 92.63 1.35 47.10
C ALA A 90 93.68 1.15 45.98
N LEU A 91 93.57 0.06 45.22
CA LEU A 91 94.33 -0.12 43.99
C LEU A 91 93.90 0.95 43.00
N ILE A 92 94.82 1.82 42.59
CA ILE A 92 94.62 2.67 41.43
C ILE A 92 94.42 1.72 40.23
N ASN A 93 93.48 2.05 39.37
CA ASN A 93 93.28 1.36 38.09
C ASN A 93 92.66 2.37 37.13
N GLY A 94 93.22 2.51 35.93
CA GLY A 94 92.75 3.46 34.93
C GLY A 94 93.83 3.91 33.95
N SER A 95 93.49 4.81 33.03
CA SER A 95 94.45 5.40 32.08
C SER A 95 94.01 6.77 31.58
N VAL A 96 94.97 7.68 31.38
CA VAL A 96 94.75 9.03 30.84
C VAL A 96 95.71 9.29 29.68
N VAL A 97 95.20 9.60 28.49
CA VAL A 97 96.02 9.80 27.28
C VAL A 97 95.60 11.11 26.60
N GLY A 98 96.37 12.18 26.81
CA GLY A 98 96.08 13.50 26.22
C GLY A 98 96.60 14.70 27.01
N TYR A 99 96.14 15.87 26.61
CA TYR A 99 96.44 17.16 27.22
C TYR A 99 95.30 17.57 28.17
N GLU A 100 95.59 17.99 29.40
CA GLU A 100 94.57 18.36 30.42
C GLU A 100 93.49 17.28 30.65
N GLY A 101 93.87 16.00 30.65
CA GLY A 101 92.96 14.89 30.95
C GLY A 101 92.82 14.63 32.46
N ASP A 102 91.64 14.25 32.95
CA ASP A 102 91.37 14.12 34.40
C ASP A 102 90.47 12.93 34.71
N ILE A 103 90.89 12.00 35.58
CA ILE A 103 90.03 10.87 36.01
C ILE A 103 90.04 10.67 37.53
N ASN A 104 88.93 10.19 38.09
CA ASN A 104 88.97 9.46 39.36
C ASN A 104 89.56 8.06 39.13
N PRO A 105 90.40 7.52 40.03
CA PRO A 105 90.82 6.13 39.99
C PRO A 105 89.61 5.22 40.25
N GLU A 106 89.53 4.06 39.56
CA GLU A 106 88.58 2.93 39.70
C GLU A 106 88.17 2.36 38.32
N GLY A 107 89.14 1.92 37.51
CA GLY A 107 88.94 1.32 36.18
C GLY A 107 88.70 2.32 35.04
N ASN A 108 88.70 3.62 35.34
CA ASN A 108 88.30 4.68 34.41
C ASN A 108 89.37 4.98 33.33
N VAL A 109 88.91 5.36 32.14
CA VAL A 109 89.77 5.67 30.97
C VAL A 109 89.40 7.01 30.36
N SER A 110 90.36 7.91 30.20
CA SER A 110 90.22 9.17 29.45
C SER A 110 91.25 9.24 28.30
N ILE A 111 90.80 9.50 27.07
CA ILE A 111 91.65 9.56 25.87
C ILE A 111 91.23 10.75 25.00
N GLY A 112 91.97 11.86 25.08
CA GLY A 112 91.65 13.10 24.38
C GLY A 112 92.26 14.34 25.04
N ALA A 113 92.28 15.46 24.31
CA ALA A 113 92.58 16.75 24.92
C ALA A 113 91.33 17.26 25.68
N GLN A 114 91.49 17.62 26.95
CA GLN A 114 90.43 18.10 27.86
C GLN A 114 89.28 17.11 28.08
N SER A 115 89.56 15.80 28.03
CA SER A 115 88.59 14.76 28.35
C SER A 115 88.68 14.30 29.82
N PHE A 116 87.55 14.00 30.46
CA PHE A 116 87.54 13.61 31.87
C PHE A 116 86.48 12.58 32.27
N VAL A 117 86.75 11.85 33.36
CA VAL A 117 85.82 10.93 34.03
C VAL A 117 85.80 11.25 35.53
N LYS A 118 84.74 11.92 36.00
CA LYS A 118 84.64 12.39 37.39
C LYS A 118 83.57 11.60 38.15
N GLY A 119 84.02 10.90 39.20
CA GLY A 119 83.26 9.92 39.99
C GLY A 119 82.94 8.63 39.23
N GLY A 120 82.56 7.58 39.95
CA GLY A 120 82.15 6.29 39.39
C GLY A 120 83.30 5.44 38.84
N THR A 121 82.95 4.30 38.24
CA THR A 121 83.88 3.19 37.96
C THR A 121 83.73 2.63 36.54
N ASP A 122 84.77 1.97 36.04
CA ASP A 122 84.84 1.30 34.72
C ASP A 122 84.29 2.16 33.55
N SER A 123 84.49 3.48 33.63
CA SER A 123 83.89 4.45 32.71
C SER A 123 84.90 5.09 31.76
N PHE A 124 84.47 5.38 30.53
CA PHE A 124 85.31 5.73 29.39
C PHE A 124 84.94 7.10 28.79
N ALA A 125 85.89 8.01 28.66
CA ALA A 125 85.76 9.28 27.93
C ALA A 125 86.80 9.35 26.80
N ILE A 126 86.38 9.18 25.54
CA ILE A 126 87.27 9.03 24.38
C ILE A 126 86.91 10.06 23.30
N GLY A 127 87.78 11.04 23.09
CA GLY A 127 87.60 12.19 22.19
C GLY A 127 87.98 13.49 22.89
N SER A 128 88.41 14.51 22.15
CA SER A 128 88.68 15.82 22.78
C SER A 128 87.38 16.40 23.36
N HIS A 129 87.46 16.97 24.56
CA HIS A 129 86.30 17.44 25.33
C HIS A 129 85.26 16.34 25.65
N ALA A 130 85.60 15.05 25.59
CA ALA A 130 84.71 13.97 26.03
C ALA A 130 84.59 13.94 27.56
N GLN A 131 83.38 13.84 28.11
CA GLN A 131 83.12 14.02 29.55
C GLN A 131 82.21 12.92 30.10
N VAL A 132 82.63 12.30 31.21
CA VAL A 132 81.77 11.55 32.12
C VAL A 132 81.74 12.29 33.46
N HIS A 133 80.55 12.60 33.98
CA HIS A 133 80.36 13.31 35.25
C HIS A 133 79.25 12.63 36.08
N ASN A 134 79.67 11.72 36.94
CA ASN A 134 78.81 10.97 37.84
C ASN A 134 78.57 11.77 39.13
N GLY A 135 77.37 11.65 39.71
CA GLY A 135 76.95 12.47 40.84
C GLY A 135 77.79 12.24 42.11
N PRO A 136 78.07 13.27 42.93
CA PRO A 136 78.94 13.14 44.10
C PRO A 136 78.37 12.16 45.12
N GLY A 137 79.12 11.09 45.41
CA GLY A 137 78.72 10.02 46.32
C GLY A 137 77.85 8.92 45.70
N THR A 138 78.01 8.64 44.39
CA THR A 138 77.25 7.59 43.70
C THR A 138 78.12 6.72 42.79
N ASP A 139 77.86 5.41 42.81
CA ASP A 139 78.63 4.39 42.07
C ASP A 139 78.25 4.38 40.58
N GLY A 140 78.74 5.35 39.83
CA GLY A 140 78.52 5.49 38.38
C GLY A 140 79.25 4.43 37.55
N PHE A 141 78.73 3.20 37.51
CA PHE A 141 79.36 2.06 36.82
C PHE A 141 79.16 2.09 35.29
N GLY A 142 80.25 1.96 34.53
CA GLY A 142 80.22 1.54 33.13
C GLY A 142 79.62 2.56 32.16
N ASN A 143 79.93 3.85 32.30
CA ASN A 143 79.48 4.90 31.39
C ASN A 143 80.48 5.13 30.25
N TYR A 144 80.00 5.43 29.04
CA TYR A 144 80.83 5.60 27.85
C TYR A 144 80.49 6.92 27.15
N ALA A 145 81.47 7.82 26.96
CA ALA A 145 81.37 9.04 26.17
C ALA A 145 82.43 9.01 25.05
N ILE A 146 82.03 8.70 23.81
CA ILE A 146 82.96 8.43 22.69
C ILE A 146 82.66 9.38 21.52
N GLY A 147 83.39 10.47 21.43
CA GLY A 147 83.24 11.50 20.40
C GLY A 147 83.76 12.87 20.88
N ALA A 148 84.04 13.77 19.96
CA ALA A 148 84.48 15.12 20.33
C ALA A 148 83.33 15.88 21.02
N GLY A 149 83.52 16.31 22.27
CA GLY A 149 82.47 16.94 23.07
C GLY A 149 81.33 16.00 23.52
N ALA A 150 81.50 14.67 23.42
CA ALA A 150 80.49 13.71 23.90
C ALA A 150 80.37 13.76 25.44
N GLN A 151 79.16 13.67 25.99
CA GLN A 151 78.90 13.87 27.42
C GLN A 151 77.97 12.82 28.03
N VAL A 152 78.37 12.20 29.14
CA VAL A 152 77.46 11.47 30.05
C VAL A 152 77.50 12.17 31.41
N ALA A 153 76.39 12.77 31.86
CA ALA A 153 76.41 13.62 33.05
C ALA A 153 75.08 13.61 33.83
N ALA A 154 75.09 14.07 35.08
CA ALA A 154 73.87 14.26 35.85
C ALA A 154 73.25 15.67 35.63
N LEU A 155 71.94 15.74 35.32
CA LEU A 155 71.19 17.02 35.25
C LEU A 155 70.69 17.54 36.61
N LYS A 156 70.71 16.68 37.63
CA LYS A 156 70.32 16.98 39.00
C LYS A 156 71.41 16.47 39.93
N LYS A 157 71.57 17.09 41.10
CA LYS A 157 72.59 16.73 42.09
C LYS A 157 72.48 15.27 42.59
N ASP A 158 71.30 14.70 42.42
CA ASP A 158 70.85 13.35 42.83
C ASP A 158 70.54 12.44 41.63
N GLY A 159 70.85 12.87 40.40
CA GLY A 159 70.86 12.01 39.22
C GLY A 159 72.17 11.23 39.13
N ASN A 160 72.09 9.94 38.79
CA ASN A 160 73.27 9.10 38.53
C ASN A 160 73.10 8.34 37.20
N PRO A 161 73.72 8.77 36.09
CA PRO A 161 73.81 7.93 34.91
C PRO A 161 74.65 6.69 35.25
N GLN A 162 74.16 5.50 34.90
CA GLN A 162 74.87 4.23 35.09
C GLN A 162 74.63 3.37 33.86
N SER A 163 75.66 2.69 33.36
CA SER A 163 75.59 1.87 32.15
C SER A 163 75.04 2.64 30.92
N SER A 164 75.38 3.93 30.84
CA SER A 164 74.88 4.87 29.82
C SER A 164 75.94 5.19 28.77
N ILE A 165 75.53 5.35 27.51
CA ILE A 165 76.41 5.37 26.34
C ILE A 165 76.11 6.59 25.46
N ALA A 166 77.02 7.54 25.34
CA ALA A 166 77.01 8.63 24.35
C ALA A 166 78.09 8.37 23.29
N ILE A 167 77.72 8.21 22.02
CA ILE A 167 78.64 7.97 20.89
C ILE A 167 78.34 8.97 19.76
N GLY A 168 79.36 9.72 19.34
CA GLY A 168 79.27 10.77 18.32
C GLY A 168 79.64 12.15 18.88
N SER A 169 80.08 13.07 18.02
CA SER A 169 80.46 14.40 18.47
C SER A 169 79.25 15.15 19.04
N PHE A 170 79.44 15.76 20.21
CA PHE A 170 78.40 16.45 20.99
C PHE A 170 77.18 15.58 21.37
N ALA A 171 77.28 14.24 21.28
CA ALA A 171 76.24 13.33 21.79
C ALA A 171 76.15 13.42 23.31
N LYS A 172 74.93 13.44 23.88
CA LYS A 172 74.72 13.60 25.33
C LYS A 172 73.75 12.57 25.90
N VAL A 173 74.07 12.04 27.08
CA VAL A 173 73.16 11.23 27.90
C VAL A 173 73.14 11.75 29.33
N TYR A 174 71.92 11.93 29.85
CA TYR A 174 71.67 12.36 31.22
C TYR A 174 70.86 11.36 32.06
N GLY A 175 70.17 10.42 31.40
CA GLY A 175 69.45 9.33 32.06
C GLY A 175 70.34 8.12 32.35
N ARG A 176 69.91 7.29 33.30
CA ARG A 176 70.49 5.99 33.62
C ARG A 176 70.07 4.91 32.61
N GLU A 177 70.98 3.97 32.30
CA GLU A 177 70.77 2.84 31.38
C GLU A 177 70.33 3.30 29.96
N SER A 178 70.82 4.47 29.53
CA SER A 178 70.36 5.19 28.34
C SER A 178 71.45 5.35 27.29
N GLN A 179 71.07 5.43 26.01
CA GLN A 179 72.00 5.38 24.88
C GLN A 179 71.73 6.49 23.86
N SER A 180 72.73 7.29 23.53
CA SER A 180 72.69 8.32 22.49
C SER A 180 73.77 8.03 21.44
N ILE A 181 73.39 7.86 20.17
CA ILE A 181 74.30 7.47 19.09
C ILE A 181 74.07 8.37 17.85
N GLY A 182 74.86 9.42 17.71
CA GLY A 182 74.79 10.37 16.60
C GLY A 182 75.43 11.72 16.92
N TYR A 183 75.71 12.51 15.88
CA TYR A 183 76.10 13.91 16.07
C TYR A 183 74.97 14.69 16.77
N GLU A 184 75.27 15.38 17.87
CA GLU A 184 74.31 16.15 18.67
C GLU A 184 73.07 15.39 19.18
N ALA A 185 73.09 14.04 19.19
CA ALA A 185 72.01 13.22 19.71
C ALA A 185 71.90 13.35 21.26
N GLN A 186 70.70 13.41 21.82
CA GLN A 186 70.48 13.73 23.25
C GLN A 186 69.44 12.81 23.91
N VAL A 187 69.73 12.34 25.13
CA VAL A 187 68.80 11.55 25.94
C VAL A 187 68.76 12.04 27.38
N TYR A 188 67.61 12.56 27.79
CA TYR A 188 67.34 13.05 29.16
C TYR A 188 66.72 11.97 30.05
N GLY A 189 65.89 11.09 29.48
CA GLY A 189 65.16 10.05 30.21
C GLY A 189 65.98 8.78 30.49
N ASN A 190 65.54 8.02 31.49
CA ASN A 190 66.13 6.75 31.91
C ASN A 190 65.64 5.57 31.05
N LYS A 191 66.52 4.60 30.78
CA LYS A 191 66.25 3.40 29.96
C LYS A 191 65.76 3.75 28.53
N SER A 192 66.31 4.84 27.99
CA SER A 192 65.87 5.51 26.76
C SER A 192 66.98 5.52 25.69
N VAL A 193 66.61 5.60 24.40
CA VAL A 193 67.57 5.48 23.29
C VAL A 193 67.33 6.53 22.20
N ALA A 194 68.35 7.33 21.86
CA ALA A 194 68.40 8.18 20.68
C ALA A 194 69.44 7.65 19.67
N ILE A 195 69.07 7.44 18.40
CA ILE A 195 70.03 7.13 17.33
C ILE A 195 69.75 7.99 16.10
N GLY A 196 70.75 8.77 15.69
CA GLY A 196 70.69 9.66 14.53
C GLY A 196 71.10 11.09 14.86
N HIS A 197 71.48 11.85 13.83
CA HIS A 197 71.94 13.24 13.99
C HIS A 197 70.82 14.11 14.58
N GLY A 198 71.06 14.73 15.74
CA GLY A 198 70.11 15.58 16.44
C GLY A 198 68.85 14.85 16.92
N ALA A 199 68.88 13.53 17.11
CA ALA A 199 67.78 12.79 17.73
C ALA A 199 67.66 13.14 19.22
N ASP A 200 66.47 13.46 19.72
CA ASP A 200 66.23 13.93 21.09
C ASP A 200 65.16 13.09 21.82
N VAL A 201 65.47 12.70 23.05
CA VAL A 201 64.57 11.90 23.91
C VAL A 201 64.47 12.52 25.30
N GLN A 202 63.32 13.13 25.59
CA GLN A 202 63.12 13.93 26.81
C GLN A 202 62.49 13.18 27.99
N ALA A 203 62.09 11.92 27.82
CA ALA A 203 61.33 11.15 28.82
C ALA A 203 61.80 9.70 29.00
N ASP A 204 61.41 9.08 30.13
CA ASP A 204 61.77 7.71 30.51
C ASP A 204 61.19 6.64 29.56
N MET A 205 61.98 5.59 29.33
CA MET A 205 61.64 4.44 28.48
C MET A 205 61.15 4.84 27.09
N ALA A 206 61.76 5.87 26.51
CA ALA A 206 61.39 6.43 25.21
C ALA A 206 62.51 6.27 24.18
N TYR A 207 62.14 6.26 22.90
CA TYR A 207 63.03 5.83 21.82
C TYR A 207 62.89 6.73 20.59
N ALA A 208 63.99 7.30 20.11
CA ALA A 208 64.05 8.12 18.89
C ALA A 208 65.09 7.56 17.91
N PHE A 209 64.69 7.33 16.66
CA PHE A 209 65.51 6.77 15.60
C PHE A 209 65.35 7.57 14.29
N GLY A 210 66.33 8.40 13.95
CA GLY A 210 66.33 9.18 12.72
C GLY A 210 67.09 10.51 12.81
N PHE A 211 67.21 11.19 11.66
CA PHE A 211 67.68 12.57 11.62
C PHE A 211 66.62 13.49 12.25
N GLN A 212 66.95 14.19 13.33
CA GLN A 212 66.04 15.07 14.07
C GLN A 212 64.73 14.39 14.50
N SER A 213 64.78 13.10 14.87
CA SER A 213 63.65 12.39 15.47
C SER A 213 63.50 12.76 16.95
N HIS A 214 62.28 13.03 17.40
CA HIS A 214 61.99 13.48 18.77
C HIS A 214 61.02 12.54 19.49
N ALA A 215 61.34 12.16 20.73
CA ALA A 215 60.47 11.36 21.61
C ALA A 215 60.35 12.03 22.99
N PHE A 216 59.29 12.82 23.18
CA PHE A 216 59.07 13.62 24.39
C PHE A 216 58.15 12.94 25.42
N GLY A 217 57.46 11.87 25.03
CA GLY A 217 56.55 11.13 25.89
C GLY A 217 57.20 9.95 26.60
N LYS A 218 56.77 9.66 27.84
CA LYS A 218 57.14 8.40 28.51
C LYS A 218 56.64 7.20 27.70
N PHE A 219 57.41 6.12 27.58
CA PHE A 219 57.07 4.97 26.72
C PHE A 219 56.85 5.32 25.23
N SER A 220 57.27 6.51 24.75
CA SER A 220 57.03 6.91 23.36
C SER A 220 58.09 6.38 22.39
N MET A 221 57.71 6.17 21.13
CA MET A 221 58.60 5.71 20.07
C MET A 221 58.47 6.63 18.85
N SER A 222 59.60 7.07 18.30
CA SER A 222 59.67 7.99 17.16
C SER A 222 60.70 7.50 16.16
N PHE A 223 60.25 6.95 15.04
CA PHE A 223 61.11 6.37 14.01
C PHE A 223 60.86 7.05 12.66
N GLY A 224 61.86 7.80 12.17
CA GLY A 224 61.79 8.57 10.93
C GLY A 224 62.65 9.83 10.98
N ALA A 225 62.97 10.40 9.82
CA ALA A 225 63.50 11.76 9.80
C ALA A 225 62.39 12.74 10.21
N THR A 226 62.73 13.71 11.07
CA THR A 226 61.82 14.74 11.62
C THR A 226 60.51 14.22 12.24
N SER A 227 60.47 12.97 12.70
CA SER A 227 59.32 12.39 13.39
C SER A 227 59.19 12.89 14.84
N ILE A 228 57.97 13.08 15.35
CA ILE A 228 57.74 13.63 16.70
C ILE A 228 56.66 12.85 17.47
N ALA A 229 57.05 12.20 18.57
CA ALA A 229 56.13 11.53 19.50
C ALA A 229 56.03 12.35 20.80
N LYS A 230 54.92 13.08 21.01
CA LYS A 230 54.83 14.19 21.99
C LYS A 230 54.37 13.79 23.40
N LYS A 231 53.70 12.65 23.57
CA LYS A 231 53.00 12.29 24.83
C LYS A 231 53.14 10.82 25.19
N GLU A 232 52.72 10.45 26.40
CA GLU A 232 52.89 9.09 26.93
C GLU A 232 52.28 8.04 25.98
N GLN A 233 53.01 6.93 25.75
CA GLN A 233 52.63 5.85 24.85
C GLN A 233 52.39 6.26 23.37
N SER A 234 52.79 7.48 22.95
CA SER A 234 52.67 7.89 21.55
C SER A 234 53.71 7.22 20.66
N ILE A 235 53.32 6.79 19.45
CA ILE A 235 54.15 5.98 18.54
C ILE A 235 54.12 6.60 17.14
N VAL A 236 55.28 6.85 16.53
CA VAL A 236 55.44 7.32 15.15
C VAL A 236 56.40 6.42 14.38
N LEU A 237 55.98 6.00 13.19
CA LEU A 237 56.81 5.32 12.19
C LEU A 237 56.59 5.99 10.81
N GLY A 238 57.42 6.99 10.50
CA GLY A 238 57.35 7.72 9.22
C GLY A 238 58.03 9.10 9.26
N VAL A 239 58.38 9.60 8.08
CA VAL A 239 59.10 10.88 7.90
C VAL A 239 58.14 12.06 8.04
N GLY A 240 58.54 13.10 8.79
CA GLY A 240 57.79 14.35 8.96
C GLY A 240 56.43 14.20 9.67
N SER A 241 56.27 13.10 10.43
CA SER A 241 55.00 12.68 11.03
C SER A 241 54.94 12.94 12.54
N GLU A 242 53.74 13.17 13.08
CA GLU A 242 53.56 13.54 14.49
C GLU A 242 52.41 12.81 15.19
N ALA A 243 52.70 12.21 16.34
CA ALA A 243 51.72 11.72 17.31
C ALA A 243 51.66 12.72 18.50
N SER A 244 50.60 13.53 18.54
CA SER A 244 50.53 14.72 19.42
C SER A 244 50.03 14.44 20.84
N ASP A 245 49.29 13.34 21.05
CA ASP A 245 48.54 13.07 22.29
C ASP A 245 48.76 11.65 22.84
N THR A 246 48.34 11.39 24.08
CA THR A 246 48.56 10.14 24.82
C THR A 246 47.98 8.94 24.06
N GLY A 247 48.79 7.89 23.89
CA GLY A 247 48.42 6.67 23.17
C GLY A 247 48.11 6.87 21.69
N SER A 248 48.44 8.03 21.09
CA SER A 248 48.23 8.27 19.65
C SER A 248 49.29 7.56 18.79
N MET A 249 48.89 7.00 17.66
CA MET A 249 49.74 6.16 16.81
C MET A 249 49.77 6.62 15.36
N VAL A 250 50.95 6.70 14.76
CA VAL A 250 51.17 7.08 13.36
C VAL A 250 52.07 6.06 12.65
N ILE A 251 51.65 5.58 11.48
CA ILE A 251 52.47 4.76 10.58
C ILE A 251 52.29 5.24 9.14
N GLY A 252 53.20 6.07 8.64
CA GLY A 252 53.10 6.73 7.34
C GLY A 252 53.85 8.06 7.31
N ASN A 253 54.18 8.57 6.13
CA ASN A 253 54.87 9.85 5.97
C ASN A 253 53.89 11.03 5.98
N PHE A 254 54.31 12.15 6.56
CA PHE A 254 53.51 13.38 6.73
C PHE A 254 52.13 13.13 7.36
N ALA A 255 52.05 12.16 8.26
CA ALA A 255 50.81 11.70 8.89
C ALA A 255 50.71 12.18 10.34
N TYR A 256 49.48 12.36 10.82
CA TYR A 256 49.21 13.09 12.06
C TYR A 256 48.12 12.41 12.90
N ALA A 257 48.46 12.00 14.12
CA ALA A 257 47.49 11.51 15.11
C ALA A 257 47.46 12.50 16.28
N ARG A 258 46.50 13.42 16.25
CA ARG A 258 46.51 14.63 17.11
C ARG A 258 45.59 14.55 18.34
N GLY A 259 44.68 13.57 18.39
CA GLY A 259 43.79 13.36 19.53
C GLY A 259 44.19 12.17 20.40
N PRO A 260 43.73 12.09 21.67
CA PRO A 260 44.10 11.00 22.57
C PRO A 260 43.59 9.66 22.04
N TYR A 261 44.47 8.65 22.00
CA TYR A 261 44.23 7.33 21.39
C TYR A 261 43.79 7.36 19.91
N SER A 262 44.11 8.43 19.17
CA SER A 262 43.87 8.47 17.71
C SER A 262 44.90 7.62 16.93
N SER A 263 44.56 7.20 15.72
CA SER A 263 45.43 6.36 14.87
C SER A 263 45.41 6.83 13.42
N ALA A 264 46.59 7.16 12.87
CA ALA A 264 46.78 7.62 11.49
C ALA A 264 47.76 6.69 10.75
N PHE A 265 47.26 5.87 9.83
CA PHE A 265 48.05 4.94 9.03
C PHE A 265 47.98 5.32 7.56
N GLY A 266 49.11 5.42 6.87
CA GLY A 266 49.21 5.84 5.47
C GLY A 266 49.65 7.30 5.28
N THR A 267 50.00 7.65 4.04
CA THR A 267 50.60 8.94 3.69
C THR A 267 49.58 10.08 3.80
N ASN A 268 49.94 11.17 4.49
CA ASN A 268 49.06 12.31 4.77
C ASN A 268 47.73 11.95 5.47
N ALA A 269 47.65 10.80 6.15
CA ALA A 269 46.51 10.45 7.01
C ALA A 269 46.46 11.37 8.24
N GLN A 270 45.27 11.87 8.60
CA GLN A 270 45.07 12.79 9.72
C GLN A 270 43.93 12.29 10.61
N ALA A 271 44.24 11.95 11.85
CA ALA A 271 43.31 11.52 12.89
C ALA A 271 43.35 12.54 14.04
N ASN A 272 42.45 13.52 14.01
CA ASN A 272 42.61 14.76 14.76
C ASN A 272 41.93 14.78 16.13
N THR A 273 40.84 14.04 16.28
CA THR A 273 40.01 13.99 17.50
C THR A 273 40.29 12.73 18.31
N GLY A 274 39.92 12.71 19.59
CA GLY A 274 40.15 11.53 20.45
C GLY A 274 39.51 10.26 19.87
N ARG A 275 40.25 9.14 19.87
CA ARG A 275 39.92 7.86 19.23
C ARG A 275 39.46 7.94 17.76
N SER A 276 39.87 8.96 17.01
CA SER A 276 39.68 8.97 15.55
C SER A 276 40.64 8.01 14.84
N VAL A 277 40.22 7.51 13.68
CA VAL A 277 40.96 6.50 12.91
C VAL A 277 41.02 6.93 11.43
N ALA A 278 42.23 7.21 10.93
CA ALA A 278 42.47 7.52 9.53
C ALA A 278 43.39 6.44 8.92
N VAL A 279 42.95 5.74 7.86
CA VAL A 279 43.69 4.60 7.29
C VAL A 279 43.74 4.66 5.77
N GLY A 280 44.93 4.80 5.21
CA GLY A 280 45.22 4.96 3.78
C GLY A 280 45.69 6.39 3.46
N THR A 281 45.50 6.84 2.22
CA THR A 281 46.12 8.09 1.74
C THR A 281 45.16 9.28 1.84
N LEU A 282 45.64 10.44 2.33
CA LEU A 282 44.90 11.71 2.39
C LEU A 282 43.56 11.68 3.16
N ASN A 283 43.32 10.70 4.02
CA ASN A 283 42.09 10.62 4.82
C ASN A 283 42.12 11.60 6.03
N TYR A 284 40.99 12.24 6.31
CA TYR A 284 40.83 13.22 7.39
C TYR A 284 39.70 12.82 8.35
N ALA A 285 40.06 12.27 9.50
CA ALA A 285 39.15 11.86 10.57
C ALA A 285 39.18 12.89 11.72
N GLY A 286 38.10 13.64 11.85
CA GLY A 286 37.86 14.61 12.93
C GLY A 286 38.40 16.01 12.62
N LEU A 287 37.77 17.03 13.17
CA LEU A 287 38.25 18.42 13.09
C LEU A 287 39.47 18.66 13.99
N TYR A 288 40.44 19.47 13.51
CA TYR A 288 41.61 19.88 14.29
C TYR A 288 41.53 21.33 14.77
N SER A 289 41.35 21.54 16.08
CA SER A 289 41.42 22.85 16.73
C SER A 289 42.38 22.81 17.91
N LYS A 290 43.22 23.84 18.08
CA LYS A 290 44.12 23.98 19.23
C LYS A 290 43.43 24.61 20.44
N SER A 291 42.49 25.53 20.19
CA SER A 291 41.69 26.20 21.22
C SER A 291 40.41 25.43 21.58
N GLY A 292 39.98 24.50 20.74
CA GLY A 292 38.64 23.89 20.80
C GLY A 292 37.56 24.69 20.05
N ASP A 293 37.88 25.89 19.55
CA ASP A 293 36.98 26.66 18.68
C ASP A 293 36.73 25.91 17.36
N ILE A 294 35.45 25.75 17.01
CA ILE A 294 34.99 25.17 15.74
C ILE A 294 35.47 26.01 14.55
N LYS A 295 35.61 27.34 14.68
CA LYS A 295 36.03 28.24 13.60
C LYS A 295 37.54 28.23 13.37
N GLU A 296 38.34 27.95 14.39
CA GLU A 296 39.73 27.51 14.18
C GLU A 296 39.76 26.16 13.45
N ALA A 297 38.91 25.22 13.86
CA ALA A 297 38.85 23.88 13.27
C ALA A 297 38.50 23.88 11.77
N ILE A 298 37.49 24.67 11.37
CA ILE A 298 37.09 24.87 9.97
C ILE A 298 38.25 25.42 9.14
N ARG A 299 38.97 26.42 9.65
CA ARG A 299 40.15 27.00 8.97
C ARG A 299 41.33 26.02 8.85
N ASN A 300 41.32 24.92 9.61
CA ASN A 300 42.31 23.84 9.57
C ASN A 300 41.80 22.60 8.81
N MET A 301 40.63 22.65 8.15
CA MET A 301 40.17 21.59 7.25
C MET A 301 40.98 21.62 5.94
N PRO A 302 41.27 20.47 5.31
CA PRO A 302 41.83 20.46 3.96
C PRO A 302 40.76 20.90 2.96
N ASN A 303 41.16 21.59 1.88
CA ASN A 303 40.24 21.87 0.78
C ASN A 303 39.72 20.55 0.19
N PHE A 304 38.42 20.35 0.27
CA PHE A 304 37.75 19.18 -0.28
C PHE A 304 37.69 19.29 -1.79
N ASN A 305 38.20 18.27 -2.47
CA ASN A 305 38.34 18.24 -3.91
C ASN A 305 37.52 17.09 -4.52
N LEU A 306 36.21 17.32 -4.59
CA LEU A 306 35.23 16.31 -5.01
C LEU A 306 35.35 15.95 -6.50
N PHE A 307 35.84 16.89 -7.33
CA PHE A 307 35.90 16.73 -8.77
C PHE A 307 37.28 16.25 -9.23
N GLY A 308 38.34 16.98 -8.86
CA GLY A 308 39.73 16.65 -9.16
C GLY A 308 40.60 17.91 -9.15
N PRO A 309 41.94 17.79 -9.12
CA PRO A 309 42.85 18.95 -9.09
C PRO A 309 42.67 19.92 -10.25
N ASP A 310 42.14 19.45 -11.38
CA ASP A 310 42.01 20.21 -12.62
C ASP A 310 40.55 20.59 -12.99
N ASP A 311 39.54 20.11 -12.24
CA ASP A 311 38.11 20.36 -12.52
C ASP A 311 37.52 21.49 -11.64
N ASP A 312 36.94 22.48 -12.32
CA ASP A 312 36.17 23.63 -11.82
C ASP A 312 36.48 24.10 -10.37
N SER A 313 37.38 25.08 -10.27
CA SER A 313 37.71 25.75 -9.00
C SER A 313 36.50 26.40 -8.32
N VAL A 314 35.48 26.84 -9.07
CA VAL A 314 34.27 27.47 -8.52
C VAL A 314 33.33 26.42 -7.93
N ALA A 315 33.24 25.23 -8.54
CA ALA A 315 32.49 24.11 -7.98
C ALA A 315 33.15 23.61 -6.68
N ASN A 316 34.48 23.49 -6.65
CA ASN A 316 35.23 23.18 -5.44
C ASN A 316 35.10 24.29 -4.36
N GLU A 317 35.15 25.57 -4.73
CA GLU A 317 34.93 26.68 -3.77
C GLU A 317 33.52 26.63 -3.17
N LYS A 318 32.48 26.46 -4.00
CA LYS A 318 31.10 26.25 -3.55
C LYS A 318 30.99 25.08 -2.58
N PHE A 319 31.60 23.94 -2.89
CA PHE A 319 31.53 22.75 -2.03
C PHE A 319 32.22 22.97 -0.68
N ASN A 320 33.40 23.61 -0.66
CA ASN A 320 34.07 23.95 0.59
C ASN A 320 33.25 24.95 1.42
N ASN A 321 32.66 25.98 0.79
CA ASN A 321 31.74 26.90 1.47
C ASN A 321 30.47 26.20 2.00
N PHE A 322 29.95 25.19 1.31
CA PHE A 322 28.85 24.33 1.76
C PHE A 322 29.25 23.49 2.99
N VAL A 323 30.41 22.82 2.98
CA VAL A 323 30.87 22.05 4.15
C VAL A 323 31.11 22.97 5.34
N ASN A 324 31.71 24.14 5.13
CA ASN A 324 31.92 25.14 6.19
C ASN A 324 30.60 25.56 6.85
N LYS A 325 29.55 25.87 6.07
CA LYS A 325 28.20 26.16 6.59
C LYS A 325 27.62 25.00 7.41
N VAL A 326 27.80 23.76 6.96
CA VAL A 326 27.29 22.56 7.64
C VAL A 326 27.99 22.36 8.99
N VAL A 327 29.29 22.65 9.07
CA VAL A 327 30.07 22.57 10.30
C VAL A 327 29.75 23.73 11.27
N GLU A 328 29.49 24.94 10.76
CA GLU A 328 28.99 26.03 11.59
C GLU A 328 27.59 25.73 12.15
N ALA A 329 26.67 25.19 11.34
CA ALA A 329 25.33 24.79 11.76
C ALA A 329 25.35 23.66 12.81
N ASN A 330 26.31 22.73 12.72
CA ASN A 330 26.51 21.64 13.67
C ASN A 330 27.55 21.95 14.76
N SER A 331 27.88 23.22 15.00
CA SER A 331 28.90 23.66 15.98
C SER A 331 28.66 23.19 17.42
N ASN A 332 27.41 22.90 17.79
CA ASN A 332 27.03 22.36 19.11
C ASN A 332 27.25 20.84 19.25
N GLN A 333 27.59 20.13 18.17
CA GLN A 333 27.73 18.68 18.17
C GLN A 333 29.11 18.23 18.68
N PRO A 334 29.21 17.10 19.41
CA PRO A 334 30.46 16.68 20.01
C PRO A 334 31.47 16.25 18.94
N LEU A 335 32.68 16.81 19.00
CA LEU A 335 33.85 16.28 18.30
C LEU A 335 34.32 14.99 18.97
N GLY A 336 34.84 14.03 18.21
CA GLY A 336 35.23 12.73 18.78
C GLY A 336 35.48 11.64 17.74
N HIS A 337 35.20 10.41 18.14
CA HIS A 337 35.64 9.18 17.48
C HIS A 337 35.04 9.02 16.08
N SER A 338 35.74 9.45 15.03
CA SER A 338 35.34 9.28 13.62
C SER A 338 36.29 8.35 12.87
N SER A 339 35.87 7.80 11.73
CA SER A 339 36.67 6.86 10.94
C SER A 339 36.70 7.24 9.46
N ALA A 340 37.90 7.43 8.90
CA ALA A 340 38.12 7.74 7.49
C ALA A 340 39.09 6.73 6.86
N ILE A 341 38.59 5.80 6.03
CA ILE A 341 39.33 4.60 5.61
C ILE A 341 39.31 4.43 4.08
N GLY A 342 40.48 4.51 3.44
CA GLY A 342 40.68 4.31 2.00
C GLY A 342 41.57 5.40 1.40
N VAL A 343 41.05 6.16 0.43
CA VAL A 343 41.73 7.33 -0.15
C VAL A 343 40.82 8.55 -0.11
N GLU A 344 41.34 9.68 0.36
CA GLU A 344 40.70 11.01 0.34
C GLU A 344 39.33 11.10 1.04
N ASN A 345 39.06 10.22 2.02
CA ASN A 345 37.81 10.23 2.78
C ASN A 345 37.85 11.23 3.95
N VAL A 346 36.69 11.79 4.29
CA VAL A 346 36.52 12.83 5.30
C VAL A 346 35.39 12.44 6.26
N ALA A 347 35.66 12.39 7.56
CA ALA A 347 34.69 12.05 8.60
C ALA A 347 34.79 13.04 9.77
N VAL A 348 33.86 13.99 9.86
CA VAL A 348 34.05 15.26 10.59
C VAL A 348 33.72 15.18 12.08
N TYR A 349 32.54 14.65 12.42
CA TYR A 349 31.98 14.63 13.77
C TYR A 349 32.13 13.27 14.46
N LYS A 350 31.83 13.23 15.77
CA LYS A 350 31.84 11.99 16.55
C LYS A 350 30.89 10.95 15.94
N THR A 351 31.40 9.73 15.79
CA THR A 351 30.77 8.56 15.17
C THR A 351 30.49 8.68 13.66
N ASP A 352 31.07 9.67 12.97
CA ASP A 352 31.04 9.72 11.51
C ASP A 352 31.95 8.65 10.89
N VAL A 353 31.50 8.04 9.79
CA VAL A 353 32.22 6.96 9.09
C VAL A 353 32.27 7.24 7.59
N ALA A 354 33.46 7.48 7.06
CA ALA A 354 33.72 7.65 5.63
C ALA A 354 34.67 6.56 5.11
N MET A 355 34.25 5.75 4.13
CA MET A 355 35.06 4.61 3.67
C MET A 355 35.04 4.40 2.15
N GLY A 356 36.23 4.30 1.53
CA GLY A 356 36.40 4.01 0.11
C GLY A 356 37.24 5.08 -0.60
N PHE A 357 36.69 5.74 -1.62
CA PHE A 357 37.36 6.80 -2.39
C PHE A 357 36.54 8.10 -2.37
N ARG A 358 37.11 9.20 -1.84
CA ARG A 358 36.47 10.54 -1.77
C ARG A 358 35.04 10.53 -1.21
N ASN A 359 34.84 9.93 -0.03
CA ASN A 359 33.56 10.00 0.67
C ASN A 359 33.58 11.07 1.78
N TYR A 360 32.46 11.76 1.95
CA TYR A 360 32.32 12.92 2.84
C TYR A 360 31.18 12.71 3.86
N ALA A 361 31.53 12.20 5.03
CA ALA A 361 30.66 12.16 6.20
C ALA A 361 30.86 13.45 7.00
N VAL A 362 29.94 14.40 6.86
CA VAL A 362 30.08 15.77 7.40
C VAL A 362 28.92 16.21 8.31
N GLY A 363 27.83 15.43 8.39
CA GLY A 363 26.77 15.60 9.39
C GLY A 363 27.01 14.73 10.62
N PHE A 364 26.53 15.14 11.81
CA PHE A 364 26.76 14.37 13.04
C PHE A 364 26.16 12.95 12.99
N LYS A 365 27.01 11.94 13.21
CA LYS A 365 26.72 10.50 13.07
C LYS A 365 26.46 10.06 11.63
N SER A 366 27.01 10.76 10.64
CA SER A 366 26.79 10.44 9.23
C SER A 366 27.67 9.28 8.74
N VAL A 367 27.19 8.56 7.72
CA VAL A 367 27.89 7.43 7.11
C VAL A 367 27.99 7.65 5.60
N ALA A 368 29.20 7.66 5.03
CA ALA A 368 29.45 7.86 3.60
C ALA A 368 30.41 6.77 3.07
N ILE A 369 29.89 5.75 2.39
CA ILE A 369 30.68 4.54 2.06
C ILE A 369 30.55 4.14 0.58
N GLY A 370 31.69 4.07 -0.10
CA GLY A 370 31.82 3.67 -1.50
C GLY A 370 32.73 4.65 -2.27
N ARG A 371 32.19 5.36 -3.26
CA ARG A 371 32.91 6.35 -4.06
C ARG A 371 32.15 7.67 -4.22
N ASP A 372 32.82 8.80 -4.04
CA ASP A 372 32.31 10.15 -4.35
C ASP A 372 30.97 10.50 -3.64
N ASN A 373 30.68 9.89 -2.48
CA ASN A 373 29.41 10.03 -1.74
C ASN A 373 29.45 11.14 -0.67
N ILE A 374 28.29 11.73 -0.35
CA ILE A 374 28.17 12.82 0.63
C ILE A 374 26.99 12.58 1.58
N ALA A 375 27.26 12.66 2.89
CA ALA A 375 26.27 12.58 3.97
C ALA A 375 26.37 13.84 4.86
N LYS A 376 25.45 14.79 4.65
CA LYS A 376 25.44 16.17 5.21
C LYS A 376 24.60 16.29 6.49
N GLY A 377 23.51 15.53 6.60
CA GLY A 377 22.53 15.64 7.68
C GLY A 377 22.85 14.79 8.92
N GLN A 378 22.16 15.07 10.04
CA GLN A 378 22.34 14.28 11.26
C GLN A 378 21.80 12.85 11.09
N ASN A 379 22.59 11.84 11.43
CA ASN A 379 22.31 10.42 11.15
C ASN A 379 22.10 10.11 9.65
N SER A 380 22.54 10.97 8.71
CA SER A 380 22.38 10.73 7.27
C SER A 380 23.31 9.61 6.76
N ILE A 381 22.85 8.89 5.74
CA ILE A 381 23.50 7.69 5.21
C ILE A 381 23.62 7.81 3.68
N ALA A 382 24.85 7.81 3.17
CA ALA A 382 25.18 7.75 1.76
C ALA A 382 26.00 6.48 1.44
N PHE A 383 25.48 5.62 0.58
CA PHE A 383 26.12 4.36 0.16
C PHE A 383 26.21 4.26 -1.36
N GLY A 384 27.31 3.74 -1.88
CA GLY A 384 27.45 3.37 -3.30
C GLY A 384 28.37 4.31 -4.09
N GLN A 385 27.88 4.92 -5.17
CA GLN A 385 28.65 5.85 -6.01
C GLN A 385 27.87 7.15 -6.27
N SER A 386 28.46 8.29 -5.91
CA SER A 386 27.86 9.61 -6.14
C SER A 386 26.44 9.72 -5.56
N SER A 387 26.24 9.15 -4.36
CA SER A 387 25.00 9.27 -3.59
C SER A 387 25.09 10.41 -2.58
N PHE A 388 24.01 11.19 -2.49
CA PHE A 388 23.94 12.43 -1.71
C PHE A 388 22.76 12.40 -0.73
N ALA A 389 23.05 12.39 0.57
CA ALA A 389 22.07 12.40 1.67
C ALA A 389 22.20 13.72 2.43
N PHE A 390 21.25 14.66 2.25
CA PHE A 390 21.45 16.06 2.63
C PHE A 390 20.95 16.45 4.03
N ASP A 391 19.71 16.12 4.40
CA ASP A 391 19.10 16.53 5.67
C ASP A 391 19.02 15.36 6.68
N ASN A 392 18.43 15.59 7.84
CA ASN A 392 18.40 14.65 8.95
C ASN A 392 17.73 13.32 8.58
N VAL A 393 18.36 12.22 9.01
CA VAL A 393 17.89 10.83 8.79
C VAL A 393 17.69 10.47 7.30
N THR A 394 18.28 11.23 6.37
CA THR A 394 18.22 10.91 4.93
C THR A 394 19.04 9.67 4.58
N ILE A 395 18.56 8.89 3.60
CA ILE A 395 19.26 7.70 3.09
C ILE A 395 19.37 7.78 1.57
N ALA A 396 20.59 7.93 1.05
CA ALA A 396 20.90 7.85 -0.38
C ALA A 396 21.77 6.62 -0.66
N ASN A 397 21.23 5.62 -1.37
CA ASN A 397 21.91 4.34 -1.59
C ASN A 397 21.90 3.93 -3.06
N GLY A 398 23.07 3.75 -3.69
CA GLY A 398 23.20 3.15 -5.02
C GLY A 398 24.11 3.94 -5.95
N ILE A 399 23.59 4.48 -7.05
CA ILE A 399 24.35 5.25 -8.04
C ILE A 399 23.60 6.53 -8.37
N ASN A 400 24.26 7.70 -8.26
CA ASN A 400 23.68 9.02 -8.55
C ASN A 400 22.36 9.33 -7.79
N THR A 401 22.18 8.78 -6.59
CA THR A 401 20.93 8.96 -5.82
C THR A 401 20.96 10.22 -4.95
N VAL A 402 19.82 10.90 -4.81
CA VAL A 402 19.71 12.14 -4.01
C VAL A 402 18.53 12.04 -3.05
N ALA A 403 18.81 12.10 -1.74
CA ALA A 403 17.81 12.23 -0.68
C ALA A 403 17.99 13.60 -0.01
N LYS A 404 17.05 14.53 -0.20
CA LYS A 404 17.23 15.94 0.16
C LYS A 404 16.81 16.27 1.59
N THR A 405 15.52 16.21 1.92
CA THR A 405 14.95 16.72 3.18
C THR A 405 14.72 15.62 4.23
N GLU A 406 14.36 16.01 5.45
CA GLU A 406 14.18 15.11 6.59
C GLU A 406 13.44 13.80 6.27
N ASN A 407 14.02 12.68 6.71
CA ASN A 407 13.57 11.30 6.47
C ASN A 407 13.47 10.84 5.00
N ALA A 408 13.94 11.62 4.01
CA ALA A 408 13.87 11.20 2.61
C ALA A 408 14.80 10.00 2.30
N VAL A 409 14.31 9.07 1.47
CA VAL A 409 15.01 7.84 1.09
C VAL A 409 15.09 7.70 -0.43
N ALA A 410 16.28 7.79 -0.99
CA ALA A 410 16.56 7.58 -2.41
C ALA A 410 17.45 6.34 -2.62
N SER A 411 16.94 5.33 -3.31
CA SER A 411 17.59 4.02 -3.44
C SER A 411 17.60 3.53 -4.89
N GLY A 412 18.73 3.03 -5.38
CA GLY A 412 18.89 2.46 -6.73
C GLY A 412 19.77 3.30 -7.65
N ILE A 413 19.27 3.69 -8.83
CA ILE A 413 20.08 4.37 -9.87
C ILE A 413 19.38 5.63 -10.36
N ASP A 414 20.06 6.78 -10.33
CA ASP A 414 19.54 8.09 -10.76
C ASP A 414 18.20 8.47 -10.08
N SER A 415 17.92 7.96 -8.87
CA SER A 415 16.65 8.15 -8.15
C SER A 415 16.75 9.27 -7.11
N VAL A 416 15.65 10.03 -6.96
CA VAL A 416 15.61 11.35 -6.32
C VAL A 416 14.40 11.47 -5.38
N ALA A 417 14.65 11.81 -4.12
CA ALA A 417 13.65 12.07 -3.09
C ALA A 417 13.89 13.46 -2.49
N ILE A 418 13.04 14.43 -2.83
CA ILE A 418 13.17 15.86 -2.47
C ILE A 418 12.19 16.28 -1.36
N GLY A 419 11.04 15.61 -1.23
CA GLY A 419 10.05 15.90 -0.20
C GLY A 419 10.35 15.22 1.13
N SER A 420 9.90 15.80 2.24
CA SER A 420 10.10 15.21 3.57
C SER A 420 9.31 13.91 3.71
N ASN A 421 9.86 12.92 4.42
CA ASN A 421 9.36 11.54 4.49
C ASN A 421 9.23 10.83 3.11
N SER A 422 9.78 11.37 2.01
CA SER A 422 9.56 10.80 0.67
C SER A 422 10.48 9.62 0.34
N VAL A 423 10.00 8.69 -0.50
CA VAL A 423 10.71 7.46 -0.86
C VAL A 423 10.80 7.29 -2.37
N ALA A 424 12.00 7.29 -2.94
CA ALA A 424 12.27 7.01 -4.35
C ALA A 424 13.13 5.74 -4.51
N TYR A 425 12.50 4.59 -4.76
CA TYR A 425 13.15 3.28 -4.82
C TYR A 425 13.16 2.70 -6.24
N GLY A 426 14.33 2.49 -6.82
CA GLY A 426 14.52 1.87 -8.14
C GLY A 426 15.36 2.74 -9.08
N THR A 427 14.97 2.86 -10.35
CA THR A 427 15.74 3.57 -11.38
C THR A 427 15.02 4.81 -11.87
N LYS A 428 15.66 5.99 -11.83
CA LYS A 428 15.12 7.25 -12.39
C LYS A 428 13.77 7.68 -11.81
N ASN A 429 13.47 7.27 -10.57
CA ASN A 429 12.25 7.70 -9.89
C ASN A 429 12.49 9.07 -9.25
N VAL A 430 11.51 9.97 -9.34
CA VAL A 430 11.61 11.33 -8.80
C VAL A 430 10.40 11.63 -7.93
N VAL A 431 10.62 11.95 -6.66
CA VAL A 431 9.58 12.41 -5.72
C VAL A 431 9.91 13.82 -5.24
N MET A 432 8.98 14.74 -5.47
CA MET A 432 9.18 16.19 -5.28
C MET A 432 8.48 16.75 -4.04
N ASN A 433 7.49 16.03 -3.51
CA ASN A 433 6.58 16.49 -2.45
C ASN A 433 6.53 15.50 -1.26
N ASN A 434 5.98 15.97 -0.15
CA ASN A 434 6.05 15.30 1.15
C ASN A 434 5.21 14.03 1.23
N ASP A 435 5.59 13.12 2.14
CA ASP A 435 4.85 11.90 2.51
C ASP A 435 4.56 10.96 1.33
N SER A 436 5.37 11.06 0.27
CA SER A 436 5.10 10.50 -1.05
C SER A 436 6.09 9.40 -1.45
N ALA A 437 5.63 8.42 -2.22
CA ALA A 437 6.40 7.22 -2.56
C ALA A 437 6.42 6.92 -4.06
N SER A 438 7.58 6.50 -4.57
CA SER A 438 7.80 6.14 -5.96
C SER A 438 8.68 4.90 -6.06
N ILE A 439 8.17 3.82 -6.67
CA ILE A 439 8.79 2.50 -6.68
C ILE A 439 8.81 1.93 -8.10
N GLY A 440 10.00 1.68 -8.66
CA GLY A 440 10.17 1.01 -9.97
C GLY A 440 11.08 1.76 -10.94
N ASN A 441 10.58 2.23 -12.09
CA ASN A 441 11.37 2.86 -13.16
C ASN A 441 10.75 4.19 -13.65
N LYS A 442 11.51 5.28 -13.76
CA LYS A 442 11.09 6.56 -14.41
C LYS A 442 9.77 7.18 -13.89
N ASN A 443 9.30 6.80 -12.71
CA ASN A 443 8.05 7.34 -12.16
C ASN A 443 8.30 8.73 -11.57
N VAL A 444 7.34 9.65 -11.72
CA VAL A 444 7.42 11.02 -11.18
C VAL A 444 6.23 11.30 -10.28
N VAL A 445 6.51 11.80 -9.06
CA VAL A 445 5.50 12.16 -8.07
C VAL A 445 5.71 13.61 -7.61
N ASN A 446 4.75 14.46 -7.98
CA ASN A 446 4.63 15.87 -7.59
C ASN A 446 3.22 16.14 -7.02
N ALA A 447 2.75 15.27 -6.14
CA ALA A 447 1.60 15.46 -5.24
C ALA A 447 2.08 15.19 -3.82
N ILE A 448 1.41 15.75 -2.82
CA ILE A 448 1.57 15.40 -1.40
C ILE A 448 0.83 14.08 -1.16
N SER A 449 1.36 13.18 -0.32
CA SER A 449 0.84 11.82 -0.13
C SER A 449 0.67 11.05 -1.46
N GLY A 450 1.49 11.37 -2.47
CA GLY A 450 1.40 10.80 -3.81
C GLY A 450 2.11 9.45 -3.92
N VAL A 451 1.54 8.50 -4.65
CA VAL A 451 2.08 7.15 -4.81
C VAL A 451 2.21 6.76 -6.29
N ALA A 452 3.40 6.38 -6.74
CA ALA A 452 3.61 5.83 -8.09
C ALA A 452 4.38 4.51 -8.03
N VAL A 453 3.81 3.42 -8.56
CA VAL A 453 4.45 2.09 -8.56
C VAL A 453 4.42 1.48 -9.95
N GLY A 454 5.60 1.08 -10.47
CA GLY A 454 5.76 0.44 -11.77
C GLY A 454 6.72 1.20 -12.68
N SER A 455 6.32 1.56 -13.90
CA SER A 455 7.18 2.22 -14.89
C SER A 455 6.55 3.48 -15.48
N GLY A 456 7.28 4.60 -15.55
CA GLY A 456 6.91 5.79 -16.31
C GLY A 456 5.68 6.57 -15.84
N ASN A 457 5.08 6.18 -14.70
CA ASN A 457 3.87 6.82 -14.19
C ASN A 457 4.13 8.26 -13.75
N ARG A 458 3.13 9.13 -13.94
CA ARG A 458 3.17 10.55 -13.56
C ARG A 458 2.03 10.86 -12.61
N VAL A 459 2.35 11.44 -11.47
CA VAL A 459 1.41 11.77 -10.39
C VAL A 459 1.67 13.22 -9.98
N GLY A 460 0.66 14.08 -9.91
CA GLY A 460 0.89 15.47 -9.45
C GLY A 460 -0.17 16.51 -9.84
N PHE A 461 0.31 17.72 -10.11
CA PHE A 461 -0.51 18.84 -10.60
C PHE A 461 -0.25 19.10 -12.08
N LYS A 462 -1.30 19.49 -12.82
CA LYS A 462 -1.33 19.47 -14.29
C LYS A 462 -0.31 20.39 -14.97
N ASP A 463 -0.03 21.54 -14.38
CA ASP A 463 0.70 22.64 -15.04
C ASP A 463 2.23 22.49 -15.02
N ASN A 464 2.76 21.34 -14.56
CA ASN A 464 4.19 21.14 -14.34
C ASN A 464 4.93 20.59 -15.59
N GLU A 465 5.19 21.46 -16.57
CA GLU A 465 6.14 21.16 -17.67
C GLU A 465 7.59 20.97 -17.18
N THR A 466 7.90 21.49 -15.99
CA THR A 466 9.26 21.56 -15.41
C THR A 466 9.83 20.20 -14.99
N ILE A 467 9.01 19.16 -14.87
CA ILE A 467 9.40 17.78 -14.54
C ILE A 467 10.59 17.27 -15.36
N ASN A 468 10.67 17.62 -16.65
CA ASN A 468 11.74 17.16 -17.55
C ASN A 468 13.13 17.73 -17.18
N GLN A 469 13.24 18.73 -16.30
CA GLN A 469 14.51 19.31 -15.86
C GLN A 469 15.12 18.61 -14.62
N ILE A 470 14.41 17.67 -13.99
CA ILE A 470 14.82 17.02 -12.73
C ILE A 470 15.48 15.65 -12.99
N PHE A 471 15.96 15.41 -14.22
CA PHE A 471 16.95 14.37 -14.53
C PHE A 471 18.38 14.97 -14.57
N PRO A 472 19.41 14.23 -14.11
CA PRO A 472 20.71 14.80 -13.73
C PRO A 472 21.62 15.19 -14.91
N ASN A 473 21.39 16.37 -15.51
CA ASN A 473 22.39 17.06 -16.32
C ASN A 473 23.32 17.90 -15.43
N ASP A 474 24.18 17.22 -14.66
CA ASP A 474 25.31 17.71 -13.83
C ASP A 474 25.08 18.81 -12.78
N LYS A 475 23.99 19.59 -12.82
CA LYS A 475 23.72 20.74 -11.93
C LYS A 475 23.91 20.42 -10.44
N TRP A 476 23.50 19.25 -9.98
CA TRP A 476 23.49 18.88 -8.55
C TRP A 476 24.90 18.73 -7.95
N LYS A 477 25.93 18.51 -8.78
CA LYS A 477 27.33 18.56 -8.38
C LYS A 477 27.75 19.99 -8.02
N ASN A 478 27.30 20.97 -8.82
CA ASN A 478 27.76 22.35 -8.78
C ASN A 478 26.80 23.27 -8.00
N ASP A 479 25.62 22.78 -7.61
CA ASP A 479 24.70 23.41 -6.67
C ASP A 479 23.81 22.36 -5.93
N PRO A 480 24.27 21.85 -4.77
CA PRO A 480 23.50 20.88 -3.97
C PRO A 480 22.25 21.46 -3.30
N ASP A 481 22.29 22.74 -2.94
CA ASP A 481 21.23 23.39 -2.19
C ASP A 481 20.08 23.86 -3.11
N GLY A 482 20.36 24.28 -4.36
CA GLY A 482 19.37 24.82 -5.32
C GLY A 482 18.33 23.85 -5.95
N ILE A 483 18.13 22.65 -5.40
CA ILE A 483 17.03 21.74 -5.77
C ILE A 483 15.88 21.92 -4.77
N GLU A 484 14.86 22.71 -5.08
CA GLU A 484 13.74 22.94 -4.15
C GLU A 484 12.53 22.04 -4.43
N ALA A 485 11.72 21.77 -3.40
CA ALA A 485 10.43 21.11 -3.55
C ALA A 485 9.47 22.07 -4.27
N MET A 486 8.83 21.60 -5.34
CA MET A 486 7.85 22.42 -6.06
C MET A 486 6.53 22.45 -5.27
N GLU A 487 5.99 23.63 -4.98
CA GLU A 487 4.65 23.73 -4.39
C GLU A 487 3.63 22.98 -5.27
N SER A 488 2.97 22.00 -4.68
CA SER A 488 1.89 21.26 -5.34
C SER A 488 0.65 21.32 -4.47
N ASN A 489 -0.46 21.68 -5.10
CA ASN A 489 -1.78 21.64 -4.48
C ASN A 489 -2.42 20.25 -4.60
N ALA A 490 -1.83 19.31 -5.35
CA ALA A 490 -2.40 17.98 -5.51
C ALA A 490 -2.08 17.10 -4.29
N GLU A 491 -3.09 16.45 -3.72
CA GLU A 491 -2.92 15.52 -2.58
C GLU A 491 -3.52 14.13 -2.89
N ASN A 492 -2.96 13.08 -2.28
CA ASN A 492 -3.54 11.73 -2.23
C ASN A 492 -3.79 11.08 -3.62
N LEU A 493 -2.90 11.34 -4.59
CA LEU A 493 -2.95 10.78 -5.93
C LEU A 493 -2.16 9.48 -6.06
N SER A 494 -2.67 8.51 -6.82
CA SER A 494 -2.04 7.19 -6.98
C SER A 494 -1.97 6.68 -8.42
N ALA A 495 -0.84 6.11 -8.83
CA ALA A 495 -0.68 5.48 -10.14
C ALA A 495 0.07 4.13 -10.05
N PHE A 496 -0.54 3.06 -10.55
CA PHE A 496 -0.03 1.70 -10.47
C PHE A 496 0.05 1.05 -11.85
N GLY A 497 1.25 0.66 -12.29
CA GLY A 497 1.50 -0.04 -13.55
C GLY A 497 2.43 0.72 -14.51
N VAL A 498 2.02 0.98 -15.76
CA VAL A 498 2.91 1.50 -16.81
C VAL A 498 2.36 2.77 -17.48
N ASP A 499 3.14 3.85 -17.50
CA ASP A 499 2.85 5.11 -18.22
C ASP A 499 1.48 5.74 -17.88
N ASN A 500 0.93 5.48 -16.70
CA ASN A 500 -0.31 6.12 -16.26
C ASN A 500 -0.04 7.56 -15.81
N THR A 501 -0.92 8.50 -16.15
CA THR A 501 -0.85 9.91 -15.74
C THR A 501 -2.06 10.25 -14.88
N VAL A 502 -1.83 10.80 -13.69
CA VAL A 502 -2.87 11.21 -12.74
C VAL A 502 -2.55 12.61 -12.25
N TYR A 503 -3.39 13.58 -12.63
CA TYR A 503 -3.28 14.96 -12.19
C TYR A 503 -4.58 15.44 -11.54
N SER A 504 -4.46 16.05 -10.37
CA SER A 504 -5.56 16.73 -9.68
C SER A 504 -5.77 18.14 -10.21
N THR A 505 -7.01 18.62 -10.12
CA THR A 505 -7.40 20.01 -10.37
C THR A 505 -7.62 20.85 -9.10
N THR A 506 -7.66 20.24 -7.90
CA THR A 506 -8.00 20.93 -6.64
C THR A 506 -7.15 20.48 -5.45
N LYS A 507 -7.30 21.16 -4.31
CA LYS A 507 -6.50 20.93 -3.08
C LYS A 507 -6.72 19.59 -2.35
N ASN A 508 -7.66 18.76 -2.79
CA ASN A 508 -8.00 17.48 -2.13
C ASN A 508 -8.35 16.37 -3.13
N GLY A 509 -7.94 16.48 -4.39
CA GLY A 509 -8.41 15.60 -5.45
C GLY A 509 -7.85 14.19 -5.38
N GLN A 510 -8.51 13.30 -4.65
CA GLN A 510 -8.15 11.87 -4.56
C GLN A 510 -8.44 11.15 -5.88
N SER A 511 -7.42 10.75 -6.64
CA SER A 511 -7.60 10.05 -7.92
C SER A 511 -6.58 8.94 -8.13
N THR A 512 -7.00 7.85 -8.78
CA THR A 512 -6.22 6.63 -8.95
C THR A 512 -6.24 6.10 -10.38
N ALA A 513 -5.07 5.74 -10.91
CA ALA A 513 -4.94 4.97 -12.15
C ALA A 513 -4.29 3.60 -11.90
N VAL A 514 -4.83 2.54 -12.51
CA VAL A 514 -4.31 1.17 -12.42
C VAL A 514 -4.22 0.55 -13.82
N GLY A 515 -3.08 -0.08 -14.14
CA GLY A 515 -2.86 -0.77 -15.41
C GLY A 515 -1.88 -0.01 -16.31
N SER A 516 -2.27 0.36 -17.53
CA SER A 516 -1.34 0.99 -18.48
C SER A 516 -1.92 2.16 -19.28
N SER A 517 -1.13 3.22 -19.46
CA SER A 517 -1.42 4.37 -20.32
C SER A 517 -2.75 5.10 -19.99
N ASN A 518 -3.30 4.90 -18.78
CA ASN A 518 -4.51 5.60 -18.35
C ASN A 518 -4.18 7.06 -18.00
N ILE A 519 -5.10 7.97 -18.29
CA ILE A 519 -4.95 9.41 -18.06
C ILE A 519 -6.16 9.88 -17.25
N VAL A 520 -5.91 10.42 -16.06
CA VAL A 520 -6.91 11.00 -15.16
C VAL A 520 -6.53 12.45 -14.91
N LEU A 521 -7.37 13.37 -15.36
CA LEU A 521 -7.20 14.83 -15.26
C LEU A 521 -8.39 15.43 -14.49
N SER A 522 -8.71 14.81 -13.37
CA SER A 522 -9.93 15.02 -12.60
C SER A 522 -9.77 14.50 -11.18
N ASP A 523 -10.62 15.00 -10.29
CA ASP A 523 -10.63 14.68 -8.87
C ASP A 523 -11.66 13.58 -8.55
N LEU A 524 -11.50 12.85 -7.43
CA LEU A 524 -12.38 11.74 -7.01
C LEU A 524 -12.57 10.66 -8.10
N SER A 525 -11.54 10.40 -8.91
CA SER A 525 -11.65 9.67 -10.18
C SER A 525 -10.80 8.41 -10.24
N ILE A 526 -11.33 7.34 -10.84
CA ILE A 526 -10.68 6.02 -10.93
C ILE A 526 -10.63 5.55 -12.39
N ALA A 527 -9.42 5.27 -12.89
CA ALA A 527 -9.20 4.60 -14.17
C ALA A 527 -8.51 3.24 -13.97
N SER A 528 -9.05 2.17 -14.55
CA SER A 528 -8.48 0.82 -14.43
C SER A 528 -8.49 0.08 -15.76
N GLY A 529 -7.32 -0.48 -16.13
CA GLY A 529 -7.12 -1.23 -17.38
C GLY A 529 -6.14 -0.54 -18.32
N HIS A 530 -6.51 -0.28 -19.58
CA HIS A 530 -5.61 0.26 -20.60
C HIS A 530 -6.15 1.52 -21.30
N GLY A 531 -5.36 2.60 -21.36
CA GLY A 531 -5.63 3.73 -22.25
C GLY A 531 -6.89 4.54 -21.95
N ASN A 532 -7.52 4.34 -20.79
CA ASN A 532 -8.74 5.08 -20.40
C ASN A 532 -8.39 6.54 -20.10
N LYS A 533 -9.31 7.46 -20.42
CA LYS A 533 -9.10 8.91 -20.35
C LYS A 533 -10.28 9.57 -19.64
N LEU A 534 -10.04 10.09 -18.43
CA LEU A 534 -11.00 10.82 -17.63
C LEU A 534 -10.57 12.28 -17.64
N ASN A 535 -11.31 13.12 -18.35
CA ASN A 535 -10.96 14.52 -18.59
C ASN A 535 -11.91 15.41 -17.77
N GLY A 536 -11.42 16.02 -16.69
CA GLY A 536 -12.23 16.87 -15.80
C GLY A 536 -12.45 18.30 -16.30
N ILE A 537 -12.44 18.53 -17.62
CA ILE A 537 -12.40 19.86 -18.24
C ILE A 537 -13.66 20.10 -19.05
N ASP A 538 -14.44 21.12 -18.66
CA ASP A 538 -15.72 21.53 -19.28
C ASP A 538 -15.63 21.94 -20.78
N ASN A 539 -14.45 21.91 -21.42
CA ASN A 539 -14.25 22.25 -22.83
C ASN A 539 -13.05 21.53 -23.46
N ILE A 540 -13.11 21.34 -24.79
CA ILE A 540 -12.01 20.85 -25.63
C ILE A 540 -11.07 22.00 -26.06
N ASP A 541 -11.59 23.24 -26.12
CA ASP A 541 -10.90 24.40 -26.67
C ASP A 541 -10.24 25.29 -25.59
N GLY A 542 -9.03 24.92 -25.18
CA GLY A 542 -7.98 25.85 -24.71
C GLY A 542 -8.08 26.44 -23.29
N GLU A 543 -9.25 26.95 -22.88
CA GLU A 543 -9.39 27.80 -21.68
C GLU A 543 -10.02 27.07 -20.47
N PRO A 544 -9.39 27.10 -19.27
CA PRO A 544 -9.91 26.43 -18.08
C PRO A 544 -11.06 27.22 -17.43
N VAL A 545 -12.30 26.88 -17.78
CA VAL A 545 -13.49 27.44 -17.13
C VAL A 545 -13.55 27.01 -15.65
N GLN A 546 -13.30 27.97 -14.75
CA GLN A 546 -13.45 27.82 -13.30
C GLN A 546 -14.92 27.66 -12.89
N LYS A 547 -15.49 26.47 -13.06
CA LYS A 547 -16.66 26.03 -12.29
C LYS A 547 -16.19 25.35 -11.01
N GLU A 548 -16.17 26.12 -9.93
CA GLU A 548 -15.88 25.62 -8.60
C GLU A 548 -16.98 24.66 -8.08
N ASN A 549 -16.60 23.75 -7.18
CA ASN A 549 -17.45 23.09 -6.18
C ASN A 549 -18.36 21.88 -6.56
N GLU A 550 -18.32 21.34 -7.79
CA GLU A 550 -18.93 20.03 -8.08
C GLU A 550 -17.88 18.89 -8.05
N PRO A 551 -18.02 17.85 -7.20
CA PRO A 551 -17.05 16.76 -7.08
C PRO A 551 -17.07 15.85 -8.32
N LYS A 552 -15.97 15.86 -9.09
CA LYS A 552 -15.89 15.26 -10.45
C LYS A 552 -15.72 13.73 -10.49
N PHE A 553 -16.50 13.00 -9.68
CA PHE A 553 -16.43 11.53 -9.61
C PHE A 553 -16.63 10.88 -10.98
N MET A 554 -15.61 10.17 -11.46
CA MET A 554 -15.64 9.47 -12.76
C MET A 554 -14.94 8.13 -12.64
N VAL A 555 -15.52 7.10 -13.28
CA VAL A 555 -15.00 5.73 -13.23
C VAL A 555 -14.88 5.17 -14.64
N ALA A 556 -13.66 4.78 -15.05
CA ALA A 556 -13.45 3.99 -16.25
C ALA A 556 -12.82 2.63 -15.91
N TYR A 557 -13.42 1.55 -16.40
CA TYR A 557 -12.89 0.20 -16.28
C TYR A 557 -12.82 -0.49 -17.64
N GLY A 558 -11.67 -1.07 -17.98
CA GLY A 558 -11.43 -1.77 -19.24
C GLY A 558 -10.46 -1.03 -20.15
N ALA A 559 -10.81 -0.81 -21.40
CA ALA A 559 -9.89 -0.27 -22.41
C ALA A 559 -10.41 0.97 -23.14
N ASN A 560 -9.54 1.95 -23.40
CA ASN A 560 -9.77 3.10 -24.30
C ASN A 560 -11.06 3.90 -24.04
N ASN A 561 -11.65 3.82 -22.85
CA ASN A 561 -12.87 4.57 -22.55
C ASN A 561 -12.52 6.05 -22.34
N PHE A 562 -13.31 6.95 -22.93
CA PHE A 562 -13.18 8.39 -22.80
C PHE A 562 -14.39 8.96 -22.05
N ILE A 563 -14.13 9.67 -20.95
CA ILE A 563 -15.16 10.38 -20.19
C ILE A 563 -14.74 11.85 -20.15
N ALA A 564 -15.58 12.73 -20.69
CA ALA A 564 -15.32 14.17 -20.78
C ALA A 564 -16.08 15.01 -19.76
N ASN A 565 -17.12 14.45 -19.13
CA ASN A 565 -18.00 15.19 -18.24
C ASN A 565 -18.37 14.38 -16.98
N ASN A 566 -18.59 15.13 -15.90
CA ASN A 566 -18.61 14.66 -14.51
C ASN A 566 -19.68 13.60 -14.20
N SER A 567 -19.51 12.90 -13.07
CA SER A 567 -20.47 11.93 -12.52
C SER A 567 -20.76 10.71 -13.41
N SER A 568 -19.88 10.44 -14.38
CA SER A 568 -20.09 9.44 -15.42
C SER A 568 -19.22 8.19 -15.24
N THR A 569 -19.73 7.03 -15.68
CA THR A 569 -19.11 5.71 -15.53
C THR A 569 -19.08 4.95 -16.86
N ALA A 570 -17.89 4.52 -17.29
CA ALA A 570 -17.68 3.72 -18.50
C ALA A 570 -17.04 2.36 -18.16
N ILE A 571 -17.69 1.26 -18.53
CA ILE A 571 -17.20 -0.10 -18.27
C ILE A 571 -17.17 -0.89 -19.58
N GLY A 572 -16.00 -1.36 -19.98
CA GLY A 572 -15.77 -2.14 -21.20
C GLY A 572 -14.74 -1.50 -22.13
N HIS A 573 -15.04 -1.36 -23.42
CA HIS A 573 -14.05 -0.93 -24.42
C HIS A 573 -14.55 0.22 -25.31
N ASN A 574 -13.76 1.29 -25.44
CA ASN A 574 -13.98 2.36 -26.42
C ASN A 574 -15.34 3.06 -26.29
N ASN A 575 -15.85 3.18 -25.05
CA ASN A 575 -17.05 3.99 -24.77
C ASN A 575 -16.65 5.47 -24.65
N GLU A 576 -17.46 6.37 -25.20
CA GLU A 576 -17.20 7.81 -25.31
C GLU A 576 -18.36 8.60 -24.68
N LEU A 577 -18.12 9.16 -23.49
CA LEU A 577 -19.14 9.78 -22.64
C LEU A 577 -18.90 11.28 -22.47
N ALA A 578 -19.63 12.08 -23.26
CA ALA A 578 -19.65 13.54 -23.16
C ALA A 578 -20.92 14.09 -22.47
N GLY A 579 -21.89 13.26 -22.11
CA GLY A 579 -22.97 13.63 -21.20
C GLY A 579 -22.54 13.62 -19.73
N THR A 580 -23.19 14.43 -18.89
CA THR A 580 -23.07 14.38 -17.42
C THR A 580 -23.90 13.23 -16.84
N ASN A 581 -23.49 12.68 -15.69
CA ASN A 581 -24.23 11.65 -14.96
C ASN A 581 -24.59 10.40 -15.80
N THR A 582 -23.71 9.99 -16.73
CA THR A 582 -23.98 8.89 -17.66
C THR A 582 -23.42 7.55 -17.18
N LEU A 583 -24.05 6.45 -17.60
CA LEU A 583 -23.53 5.09 -17.41
C LEU A 583 -23.47 4.38 -18.77
N ALA A 584 -22.31 3.84 -19.14
CA ALA A 584 -22.19 2.92 -20.27
C ALA A 584 -21.49 1.62 -19.88
N PHE A 585 -22.11 0.49 -20.23
CA PHE A 585 -21.57 -0.85 -20.05
C PHE A 585 -21.55 -1.59 -21.40
N GLY A 586 -20.37 -2.01 -21.85
CA GLY A 586 -20.15 -2.73 -23.11
C GLY A 586 -19.09 -2.04 -23.99
N ALA A 587 -19.30 -2.00 -25.31
CA ALA A 587 -18.31 -1.48 -26.25
C ALA A 587 -18.85 -0.46 -27.25
N ASN A 588 -18.02 0.51 -27.66
CA ASN A 588 -18.34 1.53 -28.67
C ASN A 588 -19.58 2.40 -28.35
N ASN A 589 -20.04 2.47 -27.10
CA ASN A 589 -21.19 3.30 -26.76
C ASN A 589 -20.80 4.78 -26.75
N LYS A 590 -21.53 5.63 -27.48
CA LYS A 590 -21.23 7.06 -27.63
C LYS A 590 -22.38 7.94 -27.16
N VAL A 591 -22.20 8.62 -26.04
CA VAL A 591 -23.12 9.64 -25.53
C VAL A 591 -22.56 11.02 -25.85
N ILE A 592 -23.26 11.78 -26.69
CA ILE A 592 -22.79 13.09 -27.16
C ILE A 592 -23.32 14.19 -26.23
N ASN A 593 -24.64 14.42 -26.22
CA ASN A 593 -25.32 15.40 -25.35
C ASN A 593 -26.33 14.75 -24.38
N GLY A 594 -26.29 13.42 -24.24
CA GLY A 594 -27.28 12.67 -23.46
C GLY A 594 -27.00 12.67 -21.96
N GLU A 595 -27.30 13.76 -21.26
CA GLU A 595 -27.20 13.81 -19.79
C GLU A 595 -28.10 12.74 -19.13
N TYR A 596 -27.73 12.29 -17.92
CA TYR A 596 -28.45 11.28 -17.12
C TYR A 596 -28.81 9.98 -17.85
N SER A 597 -28.05 9.63 -18.90
CA SER A 597 -28.41 8.53 -19.80
C SER A 597 -27.64 7.25 -19.51
N VAL A 598 -28.33 6.11 -19.66
CA VAL A 598 -27.82 4.77 -19.37
C VAL A 598 -27.77 3.92 -20.64
N LEU A 599 -26.62 3.33 -20.94
CA LEU A 599 -26.37 2.43 -22.06
C LEU A 599 -25.84 1.07 -21.60
N ILE A 600 -26.46 -0.01 -22.08
CA ILE A 600 -26.03 -1.38 -21.83
C ILE A 600 -26.03 -2.16 -23.15
N GLY A 601 -24.85 -2.64 -23.55
CA GLY A 601 -24.60 -3.35 -24.80
C GLY A 601 -23.61 -2.60 -25.69
N ASN A 602 -23.72 -2.71 -27.02
CA ASN A 602 -22.65 -2.28 -27.93
C ASN A 602 -23.09 -1.33 -29.06
N ASP A 603 -22.18 -0.48 -29.53
CA ASP A 603 -22.37 0.40 -30.70
C ASP A 603 -23.56 1.39 -30.56
N ASN A 604 -24.04 1.65 -29.34
CA ASN A 604 -25.21 2.50 -29.11
C ASN A 604 -24.82 3.99 -29.07
N LYS A 605 -25.65 4.84 -29.66
CA LYS A 605 -25.46 6.29 -29.76
C LYS A 605 -26.63 7.05 -29.12
N VAL A 606 -26.32 8.00 -28.25
CA VAL A 606 -27.31 8.87 -27.58
C VAL A 606 -26.99 10.34 -27.82
N THR A 607 -27.98 11.11 -28.25
CA THR A 607 -27.88 12.58 -28.39
C THR A 607 -28.93 13.35 -27.57
N ALA A 608 -29.77 12.66 -26.79
CA ALA A 608 -30.87 13.25 -26.01
C ALA A 608 -30.80 12.81 -24.54
N ALA A 609 -31.16 13.71 -23.62
CA ALA A 609 -31.05 13.49 -22.18
C ALA A 609 -32.10 12.51 -21.63
N ASN A 610 -31.85 11.98 -20.43
CA ASN A 610 -32.71 11.03 -19.71
C ASN A 610 -33.07 9.78 -20.54
N THR A 611 -32.11 9.28 -21.33
CA THR A 611 -32.31 8.13 -22.23
C THR A 611 -31.84 6.83 -21.58
N VAL A 612 -32.60 5.74 -21.73
CA VAL A 612 -32.15 4.38 -21.39
C VAL A 612 -32.09 3.51 -22.64
N GLY A 613 -30.91 3.04 -23.02
CA GLY A 613 -30.71 2.15 -24.17
C GLY A 613 -30.12 0.79 -23.74
N ILE A 614 -30.87 -0.30 -23.95
CA ILE A 614 -30.43 -1.66 -23.63
C ILE A 614 -30.50 -2.50 -24.90
N GLY A 615 -29.35 -2.70 -25.57
CA GLY A 615 -29.29 -3.34 -26.87
C GLY A 615 -27.99 -3.10 -27.63
N ARG A 616 -28.06 -3.20 -28.96
CA ARG A 616 -26.93 -2.94 -29.87
C ARG A 616 -27.35 -2.01 -30.99
N ASN A 617 -26.50 -1.08 -31.43
CA ASN A 617 -26.78 -0.18 -32.56
C ASN A 617 -28.08 0.63 -32.37
N ILE A 618 -28.41 0.99 -31.13
CA ILE A 618 -29.48 1.95 -30.82
C ILE A 618 -29.02 3.34 -31.22
N ASN A 619 -29.87 4.12 -31.91
CA ASN A 619 -29.64 5.54 -32.15
C ASN A 619 -30.77 6.36 -31.49
N ALA A 620 -30.52 6.84 -30.28
CA ALA A 620 -31.50 7.47 -29.42
C ALA A 620 -31.43 9.01 -29.50
N THR A 621 -32.51 9.60 -29.99
CA THR A 621 -32.64 11.02 -30.37
C THR A 621 -33.85 11.72 -29.74
N LEU A 622 -34.63 11.00 -28.93
CA LEU A 622 -35.74 11.54 -28.13
C LEU A 622 -35.38 11.48 -26.65
N GLU A 623 -35.66 12.56 -25.93
CA GLU A 623 -35.47 12.66 -24.48
C GLU A 623 -36.44 11.76 -23.70
N ASN A 624 -36.15 11.49 -22.42
CA ASN A 624 -37.01 10.78 -21.48
C ASN A 624 -37.43 9.36 -21.96
N SER A 625 -36.69 8.78 -22.91
CA SER A 625 -37.13 7.64 -23.72
C SER A 625 -36.31 6.37 -23.47
N VAL A 626 -36.96 5.22 -23.63
CA VAL A 626 -36.38 3.89 -23.40
C VAL A 626 -36.32 3.11 -24.72
N TYR A 627 -35.14 2.60 -25.07
CA TYR A 627 -34.85 1.86 -26.29
C TYR A 627 -34.41 0.44 -25.91
N LEU A 628 -35.21 -0.57 -26.26
CA LEU A 628 -34.99 -1.96 -25.86
C LEU A 628 -34.75 -2.86 -27.08
N GLY A 629 -33.70 -3.67 -27.02
CA GLY A 629 -33.30 -4.58 -28.09
C GLY A 629 -32.37 -3.95 -29.12
N ALA A 630 -31.79 -4.80 -29.98
CA ALA A 630 -30.88 -4.34 -31.03
C ALA A 630 -31.61 -3.57 -32.13
N ASP A 631 -30.92 -2.61 -32.75
CA ASP A 631 -31.37 -1.85 -33.92
C ASP A 631 -32.72 -1.11 -33.67
N SER A 632 -33.03 -0.85 -32.39
CA SER A 632 -34.23 -0.15 -31.94
C SER A 632 -34.07 1.37 -32.07
N ALA A 633 -35.08 2.02 -32.63
CA ALA A 633 -35.07 3.45 -32.96
C ALA A 633 -36.46 4.07 -32.72
N SER A 634 -36.53 5.40 -32.79
CA SER A 634 -37.79 6.15 -32.67
C SER A 634 -38.27 6.66 -34.04
N GLY A 635 -39.58 6.61 -34.27
CA GLY A 635 -40.24 7.20 -35.45
C GLY A 635 -40.66 8.67 -35.26
N GLY A 636 -40.09 9.35 -34.25
CA GLY A 636 -40.59 10.63 -33.73
C GLY A 636 -41.96 10.52 -33.03
N TYR A 637 -42.44 11.64 -32.50
CA TYR A 637 -43.81 11.73 -32.00
C TYR A 637 -44.80 11.81 -33.18
N GLN A 638 -45.51 10.70 -33.45
CA GLN A 638 -46.57 10.67 -34.46
C GLN A 638 -47.85 11.31 -33.91
N ALA A 639 -48.40 12.30 -34.61
CA ALA A 639 -49.60 12.99 -34.20
C ALA A 639 -50.85 12.16 -34.51
N VAL A 640 -51.45 11.54 -33.49
CA VAL A 640 -52.70 10.78 -33.63
C VAL A 640 -53.82 11.75 -34.05
N THR A 641 -54.33 11.57 -35.26
CA THR A 641 -55.48 12.36 -35.76
C THR A 641 -56.76 11.78 -35.15
N VAL A 642 -57.30 12.46 -34.15
CA VAL A 642 -58.52 12.04 -33.45
C VAL A 642 -59.74 12.28 -34.36
N PRO A 643 -60.66 11.32 -34.52
CA PRO A 643 -61.95 11.57 -35.15
C PRO A 643 -62.73 12.68 -34.42
N THR A 644 -63.55 13.44 -35.16
CA THR A 644 -64.24 14.66 -34.68
C THR A 644 -65.21 14.46 -33.51
N ASP A 645 -65.51 13.23 -33.14
CA ASP A 645 -66.71 12.85 -32.39
C ASP A 645 -66.40 12.21 -31.02
N GLY A 646 -65.13 11.96 -30.67
CA GLY A 646 -64.79 11.10 -29.52
C GLY A 646 -63.61 11.56 -28.65
N LYS A 647 -63.83 11.64 -27.34
CA LYS A 647 -62.78 11.86 -26.33
C LYS A 647 -61.95 10.58 -26.13
N TRP A 648 -60.66 10.62 -26.43
CA TRP A 648 -59.69 9.63 -25.96
C TRP A 648 -58.95 10.21 -24.75
N ALA A 649 -58.97 9.53 -23.61
CA ALA A 649 -58.20 9.97 -22.45
C ALA A 649 -56.69 9.79 -22.70
N GLY A 650 -55.88 10.70 -22.14
CA GLY A 650 -54.41 10.60 -22.16
C GLY A 650 -53.72 11.01 -23.47
N VAL A 651 -54.44 11.28 -24.56
CA VAL A 651 -53.84 11.82 -25.80
C VAL A 651 -53.48 13.30 -25.59
N PRO A 652 -52.22 13.72 -25.81
CA PRO A 652 -51.88 15.14 -25.82
C PRO A 652 -52.53 15.84 -27.01
N VAL A 653 -53.60 16.59 -26.76
CA VAL A 653 -54.31 17.34 -27.80
C VAL A 653 -53.43 18.52 -28.24
N ALA A 654 -52.95 18.48 -29.47
CA ALA A 654 -52.31 19.63 -30.09
C ALA A 654 -53.31 20.79 -30.16
N SER A 655 -52.94 21.95 -29.60
CA SER A 655 -53.75 23.16 -29.65
C SER A 655 -53.92 23.68 -31.08
N THR A 656 -54.99 24.45 -31.30
CA THR A 656 -55.43 24.89 -32.63
C THR A 656 -54.39 25.76 -33.35
N PRO A 657 -54.36 25.73 -34.70
CA PRO A 657 -53.26 26.30 -35.48
C PRO A 657 -53.22 27.82 -35.41
N ALA A 658 -52.12 28.37 -34.89
CA ALA A 658 -51.74 29.77 -35.10
C ALA A 658 -51.08 29.92 -36.47
N ALA A 659 -51.48 30.94 -37.24
CA ALA A 659 -51.00 31.16 -38.60
C ALA A 659 -49.63 31.86 -38.65
N ASN A 660 -48.56 31.20 -38.15
CA ASN A 660 -47.18 31.48 -38.59
C ASN A 660 -46.14 30.43 -38.13
N GLY A 661 -45.51 29.78 -39.12
CA GLY A 661 -44.07 29.46 -39.11
C GLY A 661 -43.55 28.29 -38.25
N THR A 662 -43.76 28.30 -36.93
CA THR A 662 -42.92 27.53 -35.99
C THR A 662 -43.72 26.55 -35.13
N ARG A 663 -43.48 25.25 -35.29
CA ARG A 663 -43.96 24.20 -34.38
C ARG A 663 -43.05 24.10 -33.15
N GLN A 664 -43.62 24.27 -31.97
CA GLN A 664 -43.00 23.95 -30.68
C GLN A 664 -43.93 22.99 -29.93
N ALA A 665 -43.39 21.97 -29.27
CA ALA A 665 -44.16 20.88 -28.67
C ALA A 665 -43.88 20.74 -27.17
N THR A 666 -44.93 20.45 -26.40
CA THR A 666 -44.88 20.11 -24.97
C THR A 666 -46.04 19.17 -24.61
N PRO A 667 -45.91 18.30 -23.58
CA PRO A 667 -44.71 17.94 -22.82
C PRO A 667 -44.00 16.71 -23.41
N SER A 668 -42.67 16.60 -23.23
CA SER A 668 -41.90 15.42 -23.62
C SER A 668 -41.95 14.36 -22.51
N PHE A 669 -42.85 13.37 -22.61
CA PHE A 669 -42.87 12.20 -21.71
C PHE A 669 -41.99 11.04 -22.20
N GLY A 670 -41.36 11.20 -23.37
CA GLY A 670 -40.60 10.15 -24.04
C GLY A 670 -41.48 9.04 -24.63
N ILE A 671 -40.83 7.99 -25.14
CA ILE A 671 -41.48 6.75 -25.59
C ILE A 671 -40.68 5.53 -25.12
N VAL A 672 -41.34 4.36 -25.06
CA VAL A 672 -40.66 3.06 -25.02
C VAL A 672 -40.69 2.46 -26.42
N THR A 673 -39.53 2.28 -27.05
CA THR A 673 -39.41 1.59 -28.35
C THR A 673 -38.74 0.23 -28.19
N VAL A 674 -39.29 -0.77 -28.88
CA VAL A 674 -38.82 -2.18 -28.85
C VAL A 674 -38.27 -2.65 -30.20
N GLY A 675 -38.16 -1.75 -31.19
CA GLY A 675 -37.69 -2.08 -32.55
C GLY A 675 -37.53 -0.83 -33.41
N SER A 676 -37.56 -1.00 -34.72
CA SER A 676 -37.56 0.10 -35.69
C SER A 676 -38.52 -0.21 -36.84
N ALA A 677 -38.76 0.74 -37.75
CA ALA A 677 -39.74 0.57 -38.82
C ALA A 677 -39.37 -0.61 -39.75
N GLY A 678 -40.31 -1.52 -39.98
CA GLY A 678 -40.10 -2.78 -40.70
C GLY A 678 -39.32 -3.85 -39.92
N HIS A 679 -38.97 -3.56 -38.66
CA HIS A 679 -38.20 -4.41 -37.73
C HIS A 679 -38.84 -4.38 -36.33
N GLU A 680 -40.17 -4.35 -36.28
CA GLU A 680 -40.97 -4.29 -35.06
C GLU A 680 -40.89 -5.60 -34.25
N ARG A 681 -40.90 -5.50 -32.92
CA ARG A 681 -40.93 -6.67 -32.03
C ARG A 681 -42.30 -6.85 -31.38
N GLN A 682 -42.75 -8.10 -31.31
CA GLN A 682 -43.94 -8.47 -30.54
C GLN A 682 -43.66 -8.39 -29.04
N ILE A 683 -44.47 -7.63 -28.30
CA ILE A 683 -44.50 -7.69 -26.84
C ILE A 683 -45.42 -8.85 -26.45
N GLN A 684 -44.83 -9.96 -25.97
CA GLN A 684 -45.56 -11.18 -25.63
C GLN A 684 -45.97 -11.22 -24.15
N HIS A 685 -46.88 -12.14 -23.80
CA HIS A 685 -47.40 -12.33 -22.44
C HIS A 685 -48.10 -11.11 -21.79
N VAL A 686 -48.51 -10.12 -22.59
CA VAL A 686 -49.31 -8.98 -22.14
C VAL A 686 -50.68 -9.47 -21.63
N ALA A 687 -50.94 -9.26 -20.34
CA ALA A 687 -52.22 -9.56 -19.70
C ALA A 687 -53.35 -8.68 -20.28
N ALA A 688 -54.61 -9.04 -20.04
CA ALA A 688 -55.73 -8.25 -20.54
C ALA A 688 -55.86 -6.92 -19.77
N GLY A 689 -55.58 -5.79 -20.43
CA GLY A 689 -55.72 -4.45 -19.85
C GLY A 689 -57.18 -4.09 -19.54
N ARG A 690 -57.41 -3.17 -18.61
CA ARG A 690 -58.76 -2.66 -18.31
C ARG A 690 -59.33 -1.94 -19.53
N ILE A 691 -60.61 -2.14 -19.82
CA ILE A 691 -61.33 -1.45 -20.90
C ILE A 691 -62.29 -0.43 -20.27
N SER A 692 -61.91 0.84 -20.30
CA SER A 692 -62.70 2.00 -19.85
C SER A 692 -62.27 3.25 -20.63
N GLU A 693 -63.09 4.30 -20.62
CA GLU A 693 -62.81 5.59 -21.28
C GLU A 693 -61.50 6.26 -20.81
N THR A 694 -61.00 5.87 -19.64
CA THR A 694 -59.83 6.43 -18.96
C THR A 694 -58.63 5.47 -18.87
N SER A 695 -58.71 4.30 -19.49
CA SER A 695 -57.64 3.28 -19.37
C SER A 695 -56.40 3.64 -20.19
N THR A 696 -55.23 3.46 -19.58
CA THR A 696 -53.92 3.54 -20.23
C THR A 696 -53.20 2.18 -20.26
N ASP A 697 -53.92 1.09 -19.97
CA ASP A 697 -53.38 -0.27 -19.99
C ASP A 697 -53.15 -0.76 -21.43
N ALA A 698 -52.10 -1.56 -21.65
CA ALA A 698 -51.88 -2.23 -22.92
C ALA A 698 -52.98 -3.26 -23.23
N VAL A 699 -53.49 -3.26 -24.46
CA VAL A 699 -54.52 -4.20 -24.94
C VAL A 699 -53.86 -5.38 -25.66
N ASN A 700 -54.29 -6.60 -25.37
CA ASN A 700 -53.73 -7.81 -25.97
C ASN A 700 -54.59 -8.40 -27.12
N GLY A 701 -54.02 -9.37 -27.84
CA GLY A 701 -54.66 -9.99 -28.99
C GLY A 701 -56.00 -10.70 -28.71
N SER A 702 -56.20 -11.24 -27.49
CA SER A 702 -57.49 -11.87 -27.14
C SER A 702 -58.62 -10.86 -26.93
N GLN A 703 -58.29 -9.67 -26.41
CA GLN A 703 -59.26 -8.58 -26.24
C GLN A 703 -59.68 -8.00 -27.60
N LEU A 704 -58.72 -7.79 -28.50
CA LEU A 704 -59.00 -7.33 -29.85
C LEU A 704 -59.82 -8.38 -30.64
N ASN A 705 -59.48 -9.66 -30.52
CA ASN A 705 -60.22 -10.78 -31.13
C ASN A 705 -61.68 -10.88 -30.62
N TYR A 706 -61.90 -10.64 -29.32
CA TYR A 706 -63.24 -10.57 -28.74
C TYR A 706 -64.10 -9.47 -29.37
N PHE A 707 -63.55 -8.26 -29.57
CA PHE A 707 -64.23 -7.18 -30.28
C PHE A 707 -64.37 -7.44 -31.78
N ALA A 708 -63.36 -7.99 -32.44
CA ALA A 708 -63.40 -8.33 -33.87
C ALA A 708 -64.52 -9.31 -34.18
N LYS A 709 -64.68 -10.38 -33.40
CA LYS A 709 -65.79 -11.34 -33.54
C LYS A 709 -67.16 -10.72 -33.30
N LYS A 710 -67.26 -9.73 -32.39
CA LYS A 710 -68.48 -8.94 -32.19
C LYS A 710 -68.85 -8.08 -33.40
N ILE A 711 -67.86 -7.60 -34.15
CA ILE A 711 -68.06 -6.81 -35.39
C ILE A 711 -68.32 -7.73 -36.59
N GLU A 712 -67.66 -8.89 -36.67
CA GLU A 712 -67.89 -9.92 -37.68
C GLU A 712 -69.36 -10.38 -37.66
N GLN A 713 -69.90 -10.65 -36.47
CA GLN A 713 -71.33 -10.93 -36.21
C GLN A 713 -72.31 -9.80 -36.61
N LEU A 714 -71.83 -8.57 -36.83
CA LEU A 714 -72.62 -7.45 -37.38
C LEU A 714 -72.46 -7.30 -38.90
N SER A 715 -71.35 -7.79 -39.48
CA SER A 715 -71.03 -7.65 -40.90
C SER A 715 -71.67 -8.71 -41.81
N THR A 716 -71.96 -9.91 -41.29
CA THR A 716 -72.58 -11.00 -42.07
C THR A 716 -74.08 -10.82 -42.31
N GLY A 717 -74.58 -9.58 -42.33
CA GLY A 717 -76.00 -9.20 -42.51
C GLY A 717 -76.55 -9.42 -43.93
N GLY A 718 -76.02 -10.37 -44.69
CA GLY A 718 -76.44 -10.72 -46.05
C GLY A 718 -77.72 -11.56 -46.10
N SER A 719 -78.84 -11.00 -45.63
CA SER A 719 -80.16 -11.61 -45.46
C SER A 719 -80.28 -12.70 -44.38
N GLY A 720 -81.31 -12.61 -43.54
CA GLY A 720 -81.81 -13.71 -42.71
C GLY A 720 -81.36 -13.80 -41.24
N ALA A 721 -80.34 -13.06 -40.80
CA ALA A 721 -79.90 -13.08 -39.40
C ALA A 721 -80.76 -12.15 -38.51
N THR A 722 -81.64 -12.73 -37.69
CA THR A 722 -82.32 -12.00 -36.61
C THR A 722 -81.35 -11.52 -35.52
N ALA A 723 -81.72 -10.46 -34.81
CA ALA A 723 -80.93 -9.95 -33.69
C ALA A 723 -80.66 -11.06 -32.64
N PRO A 724 -79.48 -11.07 -31.99
CA PRO A 724 -79.14 -12.09 -31.00
C PRO A 724 -80.13 -12.05 -29.83
N GLU A 725 -80.81 -13.16 -29.59
CA GLU A 725 -81.72 -13.31 -28.46
C GLU A 725 -80.94 -13.21 -27.15
N TYR A 726 -81.22 -12.17 -26.37
CA TYR A 726 -80.96 -12.21 -24.94
C TYR A 726 -81.98 -13.17 -24.32
N GLU A 727 -81.58 -14.43 -24.12
CA GLU A 727 -82.39 -15.48 -23.49
C GLU A 727 -82.63 -15.17 -22.00
N PHE A 728 -83.53 -14.23 -21.72
CA PHE A 728 -84.01 -13.92 -20.37
C PHE A 728 -84.82 -15.12 -19.84
N LYS A 729 -84.14 -16.06 -19.17
CA LYS A 729 -84.77 -17.19 -18.47
C LYS A 729 -85.60 -16.71 -17.29
N ALA A 730 -86.83 -16.30 -17.59
CA ALA A 730 -87.84 -16.01 -16.59
C ALA A 730 -88.14 -17.30 -15.79
N GLY A 731 -88.07 -17.20 -14.46
CA GLY A 731 -88.66 -18.22 -13.59
C GLY A 731 -90.17 -18.32 -13.83
N THR A 732 -90.72 -19.52 -13.75
CA THR A 732 -92.13 -19.81 -14.02
C THR A 732 -93.08 -18.91 -13.21
N GLY A 733 -93.94 -18.14 -13.90
CA GLY A 733 -94.93 -17.25 -13.29
C GLY A 733 -94.84 -15.76 -13.70
N ILE A 734 -93.83 -15.39 -14.49
CA ILE A 734 -93.66 -14.03 -15.04
C ILE A 734 -93.92 -14.04 -16.55
N LYS A 735 -94.73 -13.08 -17.02
CA LYS A 735 -94.88 -12.74 -18.44
C LYS A 735 -94.06 -11.48 -18.76
N VAL A 736 -93.45 -11.45 -19.94
CA VAL A 736 -92.73 -10.30 -20.45
C VAL A 736 -93.24 -10.03 -21.86
N ASP A 737 -93.94 -8.91 -22.05
CA ASP A 737 -94.42 -8.49 -23.35
C ASP A 737 -93.49 -7.38 -23.90
N LYS A 738 -92.92 -7.62 -25.09
CA LYS A 738 -92.09 -6.67 -25.85
C LYS A 738 -92.97 -5.97 -26.87
N LYS A 739 -93.02 -4.63 -26.86
CA LYS A 739 -93.57 -3.83 -27.97
C LYS A 739 -92.52 -2.88 -28.52
N GLU A 740 -92.55 -2.67 -29.82
CA GLU A 740 -91.52 -1.99 -30.60
C GLU A 740 -92.19 -1.06 -31.62
N GLU A 741 -92.03 0.24 -31.41
CA GLU A 741 -92.63 1.31 -32.21
C GLU A 741 -91.60 2.45 -32.30
N GLY A 742 -91.40 3.01 -33.49
CA GLY A 742 -90.49 4.15 -33.69
C GLY A 742 -89.02 3.90 -33.30
N GLY A 743 -88.54 2.65 -33.31
CA GLY A 743 -87.15 2.31 -32.99
C GLY A 743 -86.81 2.27 -31.49
N LYS A 744 -87.80 2.38 -30.59
CA LYS A 744 -87.59 2.25 -29.14
C LYS A 744 -88.26 0.99 -28.59
N ILE A 745 -87.45 0.07 -28.07
CA ILE A 745 -87.95 -1.14 -27.38
C ILE A 745 -88.47 -0.74 -26.00
N THR A 746 -89.71 -1.15 -25.69
CA THR A 746 -90.25 -1.09 -24.33
C THR A 746 -90.57 -2.52 -23.85
N ILE A 747 -90.12 -2.84 -22.63
CA ILE A 747 -90.27 -4.16 -22.01
C ILE A 747 -91.22 -4.03 -20.82
N THR A 748 -92.38 -4.69 -20.89
CA THR A 748 -93.37 -4.69 -19.80
C THR A 748 -93.33 -6.03 -19.08
N ILE A 749 -92.93 -6.02 -17.80
CA ILE A 749 -92.91 -7.21 -16.94
C ILE A 749 -94.24 -7.27 -16.17
N SER A 750 -94.96 -8.39 -16.27
CA SER A 750 -96.20 -8.63 -15.54
C SER A 750 -96.20 -10.00 -14.87
N LYS A 751 -96.83 -10.12 -13.69
CA LYS A 751 -97.01 -11.39 -13.00
C LYS A 751 -98.37 -11.98 -13.40
N SER A 752 -98.39 -13.26 -13.81
CA SER A 752 -99.63 -13.96 -14.16
C SER A 752 -99.90 -15.07 -13.13
N GLU A 753 -101.07 -15.02 -12.48
CA GLU A 753 -101.56 -16.11 -11.63
C GLU A 753 -102.93 -16.60 -12.10
N THR A 754 -102.99 -17.89 -12.46
CA THR A 754 -104.10 -18.87 -12.36
C THR A 754 -103.80 -20.01 -13.35
N SER A 755 -103.92 -21.30 -13.02
CA SER A 755 -104.10 -21.97 -11.72
C SER A 755 -103.63 -23.44 -11.81
N THR A 756 -103.35 -24.06 -10.67
CA THR A 756 -102.72 -25.38 -10.43
C THR A 756 -103.24 -26.61 -11.23
N PRO A 757 -102.33 -27.56 -11.52
CA PRO A 757 -102.42 -28.97 -11.06
C PRO A 757 -101.28 -29.28 -10.06
N THR A 758 -101.42 -30.00 -8.94
CA THR A 758 -102.09 -31.29 -8.61
C THR A 758 -101.26 -32.55 -8.90
N PRO A 759 -100.69 -33.18 -7.86
CA PRO A 759 -100.37 -34.62 -7.82
C PRO A 759 -101.47 -35.44 -7.08
N THR A 760 -101.38 -36.77 -7.17
CA THR A 760 -102.11 -37.78 -6.35
C THR A 760 -103.66 -37.79 -6.40
N PRO A 761 -104.27 -38.69 -7.21
CA PRO A 761 -105.69 -39.03 -7.17
C PRO A 761 -105.97 -40.39 -6.52
N VAL A 762 -107.14 -40.57 -5.87
CA VAL A 762 -107.75 -41.88 -5.63
C VAL A 762 -109.29 -41.78 -5.74
N ALA A 763 -109.89 -42.89 -6.17
CA ALA A 763 -111.29 -43.23 -6.45
C ALA A 763 -112.48 -42.54 -5.71
N ASP A 764 -113.64 -42.69 -6.36
CA ASP A 764 -115.01 -42.70 -5.82
C ASP A 764 -115.64 -41.42 -5.23
N LEU A 765 -116.97 -41.22 -5.27
CA LEU A 765 -118.03 -41.54 -6.26
C LEU A 765 -119.34 -40.91 -5.70
N LYS A 766 -120.12 -40.18 -6.51
CA LYS A 766 -121.52 -39.74 -6.22
C LYS A 766 -121.69 -38.72 -5.05
N ALA A 767 -122.74 -37.89 -4.99
CA ALA A 767 -123.76 -37.48 -5.98
C ALA A 767 -124.38 -36.12 -5.58
N GLY A 768 -125.12 -35.47 -6.49
CA GLY A 768 -125.78 -34.17 -6.26
C GLY A 768 -124.83 -32.99 -6.48
N ALA A 769 -124.97 -32.12 -7.48
CA ALA A 769 -126.05 -31.86 -8.43
C ALA A 769 -127.35 -31.31 -7.82
N ASN A 770 -127.30 -30.05 -7.37
CA ASN A 770 -128.26 -28.98 -7.69
C ASN A 770 -127.59 -27.63 -7.34
N LYS A 771 -127.49 -26.67 -8.27
CA LYS A 771 -128.52 -25.73 -8.80
C LYS A 771 -128.85 -24.60 -7.82
N PRO A 772 -129.10 -23.37 -8.32
CA PRO A 772 -129.52 -22.26 -7.48
C PRO A 772 -130.93 -22.49 -6.93
N LEU A 773 -131.13 -22.02 -5.70
CA LEU A 773 -132.37 -21.47 -5.19
C LEU A 773 -131.98 -20.05 -4.71
N ASP A 774 -132.66 -18.97 -5.07
CA ASP A 774 -134.10 -18.68 -4.90
C ASP A 774 -134.54 -18.76 -3.45
N GLU A 775 -134.07 -17.79 -2.66
CA GLU A 775 -134.67 -17.20 -1.45
C GLU A 775 -133.71 -16.09 -1.00
N GLY A 776 -134.10 -14.85 -0.68
CA GLY A 776 -135.42 -14.23 -0.67
C GLY A 776 -135.29 -12.90 0.10
N GLY A 777 -135.57 -11.73 -0.46
CA GLY A 777 -135.94 -11.46 -1.85
C GLY A 777 -135.84 -9.96 -2.16
N ALA A 778 -136.49 -9.53 -3.23
CA ALA A 778 -136.78 -8.11 -3.40
C ALA A 778 -137.78 -7.66 -2.32
N ASN A 779 -137.71 -6.39 -1.92
CA ASN A 779 -138.95 -5.63 -1.76
C ASN A 779 -138.73 -4.18 -2.22
N PRO A 780 -139.24 -3.76 -3.40
CA PRO A 780 -139.69 -2.38 -3.53
C PRO A 780 -140.78 -2.15 -2.47
N VAL A 781 -140.84 -0.94 -1.91
CA VAL A 781 -141.87 -0.64 -0.91
C VAL A 781 -143.20 -0.41 -1.60
N ASP A 782 -144.19 -1.23 -1.29
CA ASP A 782 -145.55 -0.72 -1.10
C ASP A 782 -146.24 -1.46 0.06
N GLY A 783 -146.97 -0.71 0.89
CA GLY A 783 -147.87 -1.22 1.93
C GLY A 783 -147.31 -2.12 3.06
N VAL A 784 -146.51 -1.57 4.01
CA VAL A 784 -146.74 -1.66 5.48
C VAL A 784 -145.62 -0.93 6.26
N LYS A 785 -145.95 -0.42 7.45
CA LYS A 785 -145.22 0.63 8.19
C LYS A 785 -144.10 0.11 9.11
N GLU A 786 -142.97 0.83 9.05
CA GLU A 786 -141.95 1.08 10.09
C GLU A 786 -141.40 -0.04 11.01
N LEU A 787 -140.06 -0.14 11.06
CA LEU A 787 -139.32 -0.23 12.33
C LEU A 787 -137.91 0.36 12.17
N ASN A 788 -137.48 1.23 13.08
CA ASN A 788 -136.18 1.92 13.03
C ASN A 788 -135.42 1.71 14.35
N ILE A 789 -134.12 1.40 14.29
CA ILE A 789 -133.26 1.21 15.47
C ILE A 789 -131.97 2.02 15.26
N VAL A 790 -131.96 3.27 15.77
CA VAL A 790 -130.80 4.17 15.72
C VAL A 790 -130.11 4.21 17.08
N GLY A 791 -128.81 3.88 17.13
CA GLY A 791 -128.02 3.86 18.36
C GLY A 791 -127.46 5.24 18.74
N HIS A 792 -128.18 5.96 19.61
CA HIS A 792 -127.85 7.29 20.17
C HIS A 792 -127.82 8.47 19.16
N ALA A 793 -128.05 9.68 19.66
CA ALA A 793 -128.50 10.81 18.85
C ALA A 793 -127.39 11.78 18.38
N ASP A 794 -126.20 11.71 18.97
CA ASP A 794 -125.32 12.88 19.14
C ASP A 794 -124.11 12.93 18.19
N ASN A 795 -124.17 12.23 17.05
CA ASN A 795 -123.07 12.17 16.08
C ASN A 795 -123.57 12.29 14.63
N LYS A 796 -124.41 13.29 14.35
CA LYS A 796 -124.93 13.58 12.99
C LYS A 796 -123.85 14.06 12.01
N ASP A 797 -122.74 14.60 12.52
CA ASP A 797 -121.79 15.42 11.76
C ASP A 797 -120.38 14.80 11.62
N LYS A 798 -120.23 13.47 11.80
CA LYS A 798 -118.96 12.77 11.52
C LYS A 798 -119.10 11.71 10.41
N PRO A 799 -118.14 11.65 9.47
CA PRO A 799 -118.16 10.65 8.41
C PRO A 799 -117.88 9.24 8.97
N THR A 800 -118.48 8.23 8.34
CA THR A 800 -118.29 6.81 8.69
C THR A 800 -116.89 6.26 8.36
N THR A 801 -116.01 7.08 7.78
CA THR A 801 -114.61 6.76 7.44
C THR A 801 -113.71 6.56 8.65
N ASP A 802 -114.05 7.15 9.79
CA ASP A 802 -113.23 7.12 11.02
C ASP A 802 -113.37 5.78 11.78
N PHE A 803 -114.31 4.94 11.35
CA PHE A 803 -114.58 3.61 11.91
C PHE A 803 -114.36 2.54 10.83
N ASP A 804 -114.06 1.31 11.23
CA ASP A 804 -113.66 0.22 10.31
C ASP A 804 -114.82 -0.37 9.47
N GLY A 805 -115.97 0.30 9.40
CA GLY A 805 -117.20 -0.20 8.82
C GLY A 805 -117.88 -1.31 9.64
N GLY A 806 -117.53 -1.45 10.92
CA GLY A 806 -117.99 -2.55 11.79
C GLY A 806 -117.23 -3.86 11.55
N LYS A 807 -116.13 -3.86 10.79
CA LYS A 807 -115.42 -5.10 10.41
C LYS A 807 -114.89 -5.90 11.59
N ASN A 808 -114.58 -5.26 12.72
CA ASN A 808 -114.18 -5.94 13.94
C ASN A 808 -115.32 -6.17 14.95
N ILE A 809 -116.55 -5.70 14.69
CA ILE A 809 -117.69 -5.79 15.60
C ILE A 809 -118.87 -6.52 14.93
N GLN A 810 -119.23 -7.68 15.45
CA GLN A 810 -120.42 -8.41 15.02
C GLN A 810 -121.62 -8.09 15.93
N THR A 811 -122.76 -7.76 15.32
CA THR A 811 -124.04 -7.55 16.02
C THR A 811 -125.06 -8.56 15.52
N THR A 812 -125.74 -9.24 16.43
CA THR A 812 -126.85 -10.17 16.13
C THR A 812 -128.10 -9.77 16.90
N VAL A 813 -129.25 -9.93 16.26
CA VAL A 813 -130.57 -9.59 16.82
C VAL A 813 -131.45 -10.83 16.79
N ALA A 814 -132.01 -11.22 17.92
CA ALA A 814 -132.90 -12.37 18.04
C ALA A 814 -134.18 -11.98 18.79
N LYS A 815 -135.34 -12.40 18.29
CA LYS A 815 -136.64 -12.19 18.94
C LYS A 815 -137.16 -13.51 19.48
N ASP A 816 -137.45 -13.55 20.77
CA ASP A 816 -138.11 -14.69 21.42
C ASP A 816 -139.53 -14.82 20.87
N ALA A 817 -139.81 -15.97 20.24
CA ALA A 817 -141.10 -16.26 19.61
C ALA A 817 -142.25 -16.47 20.62
N THR A 818 -141.95 -16.69 21.90
CA THR A 818 -142.94 -16.95 22.96
C THR A 818 -143.22 -15.69 23.79
N SER A 819 -142.18 -14.93 24.15
CA SER A 819 -142.34 -13.69 24.94
C SER A 819 -142.44 -12.41 24.10
N GLY A 820 -142.16 -12.50 22.80
CA GLY A 820 -142.14 -11.34 21.88
C GLY A 820 -140.98 -10.37 22.10
N LYS A 821 -140.05 -10.66 23.02
CA LYS A 821 -138.93 -9.78 23.38
C LYS A 821 -137.78 -9.91 22.38
N THR A 822 -137.26 -8.77 21.92
CA THR A 822 -136.06 -8.71 21.07
C THR A 822 -134.82 -8.45 21.92
N THR A 823 -133.76 -9.23 21.70
CA THR A 823 -132.43 -9.05 22.28
C THR A 823 -131.42 -8.74 21.19
N VAL A 824 -130.55 -7.75 21.44
CA VAL A 824 -129.40 -7.40 20.58
C VAL A 824 -128.13 -7.78 21.34
N GLN A 825 -127.22 -8.51 20.70
CA GLN A 825 -125.92 -8.86 21.24
C GLN A 825 -124.81 -8.34 20.31
N VAL A 826 -123.81 -7.68 20.90
CA VAL A 826 -122.67 -7.07 20.19
C VAL A 826 -121.39 -7.70 20.73
N ALA A 827 -120.49 -8.14 19.83
CA ALA A 827 -119.22 -8.77 20.20
C ALA A 827 -118.07 -8.33 19.28
N LEU A 828 -116.86 -8.25 19.82
CA LEU A 828 -115.63 -8.02 19.04
C LEU A 828 -115.10 -9.34 18.44
N LYS A 829 -114.49 -9.26 17.25
CA LYS A 829 -113.70 -10.37 16.69
C LYS A 829 -112.57 -10.76 17.65
N LYS A 830 -112.34 -12.07 17.79
CA LYS A 830 -111.22 -12.62 18.57
C LYS A 830 -109.83 -12.22 18.03
N ASN A 831 -109.74 -12.01 16.72
CA ASN A 831 -108.58 -11.45 16.04
C ASN A 831 -108.98 -10.09 15.45
N LEU A 832 -108.38 -8.99 15.92
CA LEU A 832 -108.70 -7.65 15.44
C LEU A 832 -107.85 -7.26 14.21
N GLU A 833 -108.50 -6.88 13.13
CA GLU A 833 -107.88 -6.35 11.91
C GLU A 833 -107.57 -4.86 12.11
N VAL A 834 -106.33 -4.55 12.51
CA VAL A 834 -105.85 -3.17 12.74
C VAL A 834 -104.56 -2.88 11.98
N ASN A 835 -104.45 -1.69 11.38
CA ASN A 835 -103.29 -1.30 10.56
C ASN A 835 -102.08 -0.81 11.38
N SER A 836 -102.31 -0.27 12.57
CA SER A 836 -101.27 0.14 13.52
C SER A 836 -101.84 0.16 14.93
N VAL A 837 -101.08 -0.30 15.92
CA VAL A 837 -101.44 -0.12 17.34
C VAL A 837 -100.77 1.15 17.83
N THR A 838 -101.56 2.08 18.35
CA THR A 838 -101.04 3.26 19.03
C THR A 838 -100.98 2.93 20.52
N LEU A 839 -99.78 2.84 21.08
CA LEU A 839 -99.61 2.77 22.52
C LEU A 839 -99.30 4.19 22.99
N ASP A 840 -100.28 4.81 23.63
CA ASP A 840 -100.10 6.08 24.34
C ASP A 840 -100.14 5.78 25.84
N SER A 841 -99.11 6.24 26.55
CA SER A 841 -98.90 5.97 27.97
C SER A 841 -98.53 7.21 28.77
N ASP A 842 -98.87 8.42 28.26
CA ASP A 842 -99.19 9.63 29.06
C ASP A 842 -99.57 10.85 28.16
N GLY A 843 -100.36 10.62 27.11
CA GLY A 843 -101.27 11.60 26.48
C GLY A 843 -100.63 12.77 25.73
N SER A 844 -99.31 12.75 25.50
CA SER A 844 -98.57 13.90 24.96
C SER A 844 -97.93 13.66 23.59
N LYS A 845 -97.38 12.46 23.33
CA LYS A 845 -96.74 12.08 22.04
C LYS A 845 -96.87 10.57 21.78
N PRO A 846 -97.95 10.10 21.13
CA PRO A 846 -98.20 8.68 20.92
C PRO A 846 -97.16 8.01 19.99
N THR A 847 -96.60 6.87 20.43
CA THR A 847 -95.74 6.03 19.58
C THR A 847 -96.60 5.02 18.81
N LYS A 848 -96.56 5.08 17.47
CA LYS A 848 -97.29 4.14 16.61
C LYS A 848 -96.44 2.91 16.29
N LEU A 849 -96.84 1.75 16.82
CA LEU A 849 -96.32 0.45 16.39
C LEU A 849 -97.05 0.02 15.12
N ALA A 850 -96.34 0.10 13.99
CA ALA A 850 -96.81 -0.38 12.70
C ALA A 850 -96.35 -1.83 12.48
N VAL A 851 -97.29 -2.71 12.17
CA VAL A 851 -96.97 -4.07 11.69
C VAL A 851 -96.60 -3.95 10.22
N ASN A 852 -95.32 -3.70 9.94
CA ASN A 852 -94.84 -3.55 8.57
C ASN A 852 -95.00 -4.89 7.83
N LYS A 853 -95.88 -4.93 6.82
CA LYS A 853 -96.36 -6.19 6.23
C LYS A 853 -95.26 -7.04 5.57
N LYS A 854 -94.14 -6.43 5.19
CA LYS A 854 -92.90 -7.10 4.73
C LYS A 854 -91.69 -6.19 5.02
N GLY A 855 -90.95 -6.48 6.09
CA GLY A 855 -89.71 -5.76 6.40
C GLY A 855 -88.53 -6.21 5.54
N THR A 856 -87.34 -5.75 5.88
CA THR A 856 -86.06 -6.13 5.26
C THR A 856 -85.73 -7.62 5.45
N PRO A 857 -85.20 -8.33 4.43
CA PRO A 857 -84.77 -9.72 4.57
C PRO A 857 -83.57 -9.87 5.51
N ALA A 858 -83.42 -11.05 6.11
CA ALA A 858 -82.22 -11.44 6.83
C ALA A 858 -81.00 -11.59 5.89
N LEU A 859 -79.79 -11.39 6.41
CA LEU A 859 -78.56 -11.26 5.62
C LEU A 859 -78.21 -12.55 4.86
N GLY A 860 -78.48 -12.56 3.54
CA GLY A 860 -78.30 -13.73 2.68
C GLY A 860 -79.54 -14.63 2.54
N LYS A 861 -80.74 -14.15 2.89
CA LYS A 861 -82.04 -14.80 2.58
C LYS A 861 -82.91 -13.85 1.75
N ALA A 862 -83.73 -14.39 0.84
CA ALA A 862 -84.64 -13.59 0.03
C ALA A 862 -85.97 -13.25 0.76
N ASP A 863 -86.35 -14.05 1.76
CA ASP A 863 -87.65 -13.97 2.41
C ASP A 863 -87.81 -12.74 3.31
N LYS A 864 -88.60 -11.76 2.83
CA LYS A 864 -89.11 -10.66 3.65
C LYS A 864 -90.15 -11.17 4.65
N LYS A 865 -89.76 -11.28 5.92
CA LYS A 865 -90.69 -11.53 7.04
C LYS A 865 -91.33 -10.22 7.50
N SER A 866 -92.50 -10.30 8.15
CA SER A 866 -93.08 -9.14 8.83
C SER A 866 -92.19 -8.75 10.01
N ARG A 867 -91.96 -7.45 10.20
CA ARG A 867 -91.10 -6.93 11.27
C ARG A 867 -91.85 -5.86 12.06
N LEU A 868 -91.48 -5.69 13.32
CA LEU A 868 -91.87 -4.50 14.08
C LEU A 868 -90.95 -3.37 13.65
N ALA A 869 -91.55 -2.31 13.11
CA ALA A 869 -90.85 -1.10 12.75
C ALA A 869 -91.21 0.03 13.73
N VAL A 870 -90.21 0.75 14.21
CA VAL A 870 -90.39 1.94 15.06
C VAL A 870 -90.16 3.18 14.21
N LYS A 871 -91.04 4.17 14.29
CA LYS A 871 -90.80 5.47 13.64
C LYS A 871 -89.86 6.33 14.47
N ALA A 872 -88.79 6.80 13.84
CA ALA A 872 -87.90 7.81 14.38
C ALA A 872 -88.53 9.22 14.28
N LYS A 873 -87.93 10.22 14.93
CA LYS A 873 -88.50 11.58 15.10
C LYS A 873 -88.60 12.38 13.80
N ASP A 874 -87.76 12.04 12.83
CA ASP A 874 -87.67 12.54 11.46
C ASP A 874 -88.70 11.89 10.52
N GLY A 875 -89.40 10.85 10.97
CA GLY A 875 -90.52 10.23 10.27
C GLY A 875 -90.16 8.99 9.46
N GLU A 876 -88.89 8.61 9.37
CA GLU A 876 -88.47 7.32 8.81
C GLU A 876 -88.79 6.16 9.78
N SER A 877 -88.81 4.94 9.24
CA SER A 877 -89.17 3.72 9.99
C SER A 877 -87.99 2.74 10.04
N GLU A 878 -87.49 2.43 11.24
CA GLU A 878 -86.42 1.45 11.47
C GLU A 878 -87.01 0.06 11.79
N ASP A 879 -86.63 -0.96 11.02
CA ASP A 879 -86.94 -2.37 11.31
C ASP A 879 -86.07 -2.89 12.46
N ILE A 880 -86.66 -3.43 13.54
CA ILE A 880 -85.88 -4.02 14.64
C ILE A 880 -85.20 -5.33 14.19
N ALA A 881 -83.92 -5.49 14.54
CA ALA A 881 -83.12 -6.69 14.26
C ALA A 881 -83.55 -7.93 15.07
N THR A 882 -83.32 -9.11 14.52
CA THR A 882 -83.54 -10.43 15.11
C THR A 882 -82.24 -11.24 15.12
N MET A 883 -82.14 -12.25 15.98
CA MET A 883 -80.93 -13.10 16.07
C MET A 883 -80.55 -13.79 14.75
N ASN A 884 -81.50 -13.94 13.83
CA ASN A 884 -81.34 -14.60 12.54
C ASN A 884 -80.85 -13.66 11.42
N ASP A 885 -80.75 -12.34 11.64
CA ASP A 885 -80.23 -11.43 10.61
C ASP A 885 -78.71 -11.56 10.45
N GLY A 886 -77.98 -11.63 11.57
CA GLY A 886 -76.54 -11.90 11.58
C GLY A 886 -75.63 -10.73 11.20
N LEU A 887 -74.33 -11.04 11.09
CA LEU A 887 -73.25 -10.14 10.65
C LEU A 887 -72.49 -10.78 9.50
N SER A 888 -72.07 -9.96 8.53
CA SER A 888 -71.12 -10.35 7.47
C SER A 888 -69.69 -10.05 7.91
N PHE A 889 -68.80 -11.03 7.79
CA PHE A 889 -67.35 -10.84 7.87
C PHE A 889 -66.75 -11.08 6.48
N LYS A 890 -65.92 -10.16 6.01
CA LYS A 890 -65.27 -10.24 4.69
C LYS A 890 -63.83 -10.72 4.87
N GLY A 891 -63.43 -11.74 4.10
CA GLY A 891 -62.03 -12.15 3.93
C GLY A 891 -61.44 -11.57 2.65
N ASP A 892 -60.21 -11.94 2.34
CA ASP A 892 -59.55 -11.55 1.09
C ASP A 892 -60.25 -12.19 -0.13
N SER A 893 -60.80 -13.39 0.05
CA SER A 893 -61.72 -14.03 -0.89
C SER A 893 -63.08 -14.34 -0.26
N GLY A 894 -64.06 -13.48 -0.54
CA GLY A 894 -65.48 -13.71 -0.21
C GLY A 894 -65.93 -13.15 1.15
N THR A 895 -67.19 -13.46 1.48
CA THR A 895 -67.88 -12.98 2.70
C THR A 895 -68.62 -14.15 3.35
N ILE A 896 -68.45 -14.31 4.66
CA ILE A 896 -69.19 -15.26 5.50
C ILE A 896 -70.23 -14.52 6.33
N ASN A 897 -71.46 -15.04 6.39
CA ASN A 897 -72.52 -14.52 7.25
C ASN A 897 -72.67 -15.41 8.49
N LYS A 898 -72.76 -14.83 9.69
CA LYS A 898 -72.98 -15.57 10.94
C LYS A 898 -74.06 -14.93 11.80
N SER A 899 -75.00 -15.74 12.29
CA SER A 899 -76.11 -15.33 13.17
C SER A 899 -75.59 -14.68 14.46
N LEU A 900 -76.34 -13.72 15.01
CA LEU A 900 -75.89 -12.87 16.14
C LEU A 900 -75.67 -13.64 17.46
N ASN A 901 -76.07 -14.91 17.53
CA ASN A 901 -75.91 -15.79 18.68
C ASN A 901 -74.74 -16.79 18.57
N LYS A 902 -73.75 -16.51 17.70
CA LYS A 902 -72.56 -17.37 17.47
C LYS A 902 -71.25 -16.58 17.57
N THR A 903 -70.31 -17.09 18.37
CA THR A 903 -68.96 -16.52 18.50
C THR A 903 -68.07 -16.89 17.31
N LEU A 904 -67.40 -15.91 16.72
CA LEU A 904 -66.30 -16.10 15.77
C LEU A 904 -64.97 -15.83 16.49
N LYS A 905 -63.99 -16.73 16.40
CA LYS A 905 -62.69 -16.62 17.07
C LYS A 905 -61.55 -16.73 16.06
N ILE A 906 -60.69 -15.71 16.02
CA ILE A 906 -59.51 -15.63 15.15
C ILE A 906 -58.33 -15.17 16.02
N THR A 907 -57.21 -15.90 16.02
CA THR A 907 -56.05 -15.59 16.90
C THR A 907 -54.73 -16.00 16.25
N GLY A 908 -53.84 -15.04 15.99
CA GLY A 908 -52.55 -15.25 15.30
C GLY A 908 -51.31 -15.43 16.18
N GLY A 909 -51.46 -15.52 17.51
CA GLY A 909 -50.36 -15.79 18.45
C GLY A 909 -49.44 -14.60 18.77
N GLN A 910 -48.82 -14.00 17.76
CA GLN A 910 -47.97 -12.81 17.92
C GLN A 910 -48.82 -11.59 18.32
N LYS A 911 -48.33 -10.79 19.27
CA LYS A 911 -49.00 -9.61 19.83
C LYS A 911 -48.26 -8.30 19.54
N ASP A 912 -46.98 -8.38 19.20
CA ASP A 912 -46.15 -7.23 18.89
C ASP A 912 -46.30 -6.86 17.41
N ALA A 913 -46.96 -5.72 17.14
CA ALA A 913 -47.20 -5.25 15.78
C ALA A 913 -45.93 -4.82 15.02
N SER A 914 -44.80 -4.61 15.71
CA SER A 914 -43.51 -4.38 15.04
C SER A 914 -42.89 -5.66 14.48
N LYS A 915 -43.29 -6.83 15.02
CA LYS A 915 -42.81 -8.16 14.64
C LYS A 915 -43.77 -8.91 13.71
N LEU A 916 -44.62 -8.15 13.01
CA LEU A 916 -45.51 -8.65 11.97
C LEU A 916 -45.07 -8.07 10.63
N ALA A 917 -44.93 -8.91 9.61
CA ALA A 917 -44.68 -8.45 8.24
C ALA A 917 -45.82 -7.54 7.78
N LYS A 918 -45.47 -6.41 7.15
CA LYS A 918 -46.43 -5.45 6.59
C LYS A 918 -46.97 -5.88 5.22
N ASP A 919 -46.23 -6.75 4.54
CA ASP A 919 -46.59 -7.33 3.25
C ASP A 919 -47.62 -8.47 3.39
N SER A 920 -48.36 -8.75 2.30
CA SER A 920 -49.45 -9.73 2.24
C SER A 920 -48.99 -11.20 2.26
N ASN A 921 -48.27 -11.59 3.31
CA ASN A 921 -47.79 -12.95 3.57
C ASN A 921 -48.86 -13.89 4.16
N VAL A 922 -49.98 -13.35 4.63
CA VAL A 922 -51.10 -14.08 5.22
C VAL A 922 -52.37 -13.74 4.44
N GLY A 923 -53.05 -14.77 3.94
CA GLY A 923 -54.35 -14.63 3.29
C GLY A 923 -55.45 -15.31 4.10
N VAL A 924 -56.63 -14.68 4.15
CA VAL A 924 -57.82 -15.15 4.88
C VAL A 924 -58.94 -15.44 3.88
N LEU A 925 -59.12 -16.72 3.56
CA LEU A 925 -60.10 -17.19 2.58
C LEU A 925 -61.38 -17.67 3.27
N VAL A 926 -62.56 -17.43 2.68
CA VAL A 926 -63.79 -18.13 3.09
C VAL A 926 -63.81 -19.50 2.43
N GLU A 927 -63.91 -20.57 3.22
CA GLU A 927 -63.97 -21.95 2.73
C GLU A 927 -65.16 -22.72 3.32
N GLY A 928 -65.68 -23.68 2.56
CA GLY A 928 -66.88 -24.46 2.89
C GLY A 928 -68.17 -23.90 2.29
N GLU A 929 -69.22 -24.72 2.27
CA GLU A 929 -70.54 -24.36 1.74
C GLU A 929 -71.60 -24.30 2.86
N GLY A 930 -72.63 -23.48 2.63
CA GLY A 930 -73.74 -23.33 3.58
C GLY A 930 -73.32 -22.79 4.94
N GLU A 931 -73.86 -23.37 6.01
CA GLU A 931 -73.65 -22.88 7.39
C GLU A 931 -72.26 -23.25 7.97
N ASN A 932 -71.56 -24.17 7.31
CA ASN A 932 -70.24 -24.70 7.67
C ASN A 932 -69.07 -23.82 7.18
N GLN A 933 -69.33 -22.64 6.61
CA GLN A 933 -68.29 -21.70 6.22
C GLN A 933 -67.36 -21.34 7.39
N VAL A 934 -66.07 -21.27 7.08
CA VAL A 934 -64.98 -20.86 7.98
C VAL A 934 -64.05 -19.86 7.30
N LEU A 935 -63.32 -19.07 8.10
CA LEU A 935 -62.22 -18.23 7.62
C LEU A 935 -60.92 -19.02 7.74
N ALA A 936 -60.46 -19.59 6.63
CA ALA A 936 -59.21 -20.32 6.53
C ALA A 936 -58.03 -19.34 6.39
N VAL A 937 -57.19 -19.27 7.42
CA VAL A 937 -55.95 -18.49 7.41
C VAL A 937 -54.84 -19.33 6.78
N ARG A 938 -54.17 -18.80 5.76
CA ARG A 938 -53.05 -19.45 5.05
C ARG A 938 -51.87 -18.51 4.89
N LEU A 939 -50.68 -19.08 4.77
CA LEU A 939 -49.49 -18.37 4.31
C LEU A 939 -49.48 -18.27 2.77
N SER A 940 -48.96 -17.17 2.25
CA SER A 940 -48.71 -16.98 0.82
C SER A 940 -47.62 -17.96 0.34
N LYS A 941 -47.79 -18.52 -0.86
CA LYS A 941 -46.84 -19.51 -1.43
C LYS A 941 -45.44 -18.95 -1.65
N ASN A 942 -45.38 -17.65 -1.94
CA ASN A 942 -44.17 -16.85 -1.93
C ASN A 942 -44.30 -15.88 -0.74
N LEU A 943 -43.23 -15.71 0.04
CA LEU A 943 -43.21 -14.80 1.19
C LEU A 943 -42.26 -13.64 0.89
N THR A 944 -42.70 -12.40 1.13
CA THR A 944 -41.95 -11.17 0.85
C THR A 944 -41.79 -10.33 2.12
N GLY A 945 -40.77 -9.47 2.20
CA GLY A 945 -40.60 -8.60 3.38
C GLY A 945 -40.35 -9.35 4.70
N LEU A 946 -39.75 -10.54 4.64
CA LEU A 946 -39.23 -11.26 5.81
C LEU A 946 -37.77 -10.85 6.07
N GLU A 947 -37.43 -10.57 7.32
CA GLU A 947 -36.04 -10.28 7.73
C GLU A 947 -35.21 -11.56 7.88
N SER A 948 -35.83 -12.64 8.37
CA SER A 948 -35.24 -13.97 8.51
C SER A 948 -36.29 -15.09 8.49
N ALA A 949 -35.83 -16.33 8.30
CA ALA A 949 -36.55 -17.56 8.56
C ALA A 949 -35.63 -18.54 9.31
N GLU A 950 -36.12 -19.09 10.42
CA GLU A 950 -35.37 -20.00 11.30
C GLU A 950 -35.98 -21.40 11.26
N PHE A 951 -35.14 -22.41 11.00
CA PHE A 951 -35.52 -23.82 10.91
C PHE A 951 -34.93 -24.59 12.09
N GLY A 952 -35.37 -24.21 13.29
CA GLY A 952 -34.81 -24.65 14.56
C GLY A 952 -33.46 -24.00 14.88
N ASP A 953 -32.91 -24.32 16.06
CA ASP A 953 -31.78 -23.65 16.73
C ASP A 953 -30.43 -23.61 15.98
N LYS A 954 -30.38 -24.12 14.74
CA LYS A 954 -29.16 -24.27 13.94
C LYS A 954 -29.19 -23.69 12.54
N VAL A 955 -30.36 -23.44 11.94
CA VAL A 955 -30.43 -23.04 10.52
C VAL A 955 -31.21 -21.74 10.39
N THR A 956 -30.53 -20.70 9.92
CA THR A 956 -31.12 -19.37 9.70
C THR A 956 -30.88 -18.96 8.25
N VAL A 957 -31.96 -18.55 7.57
CA VAL A 957 -31.89 -17.83 6.28
C VAL A 957 -32.25 -16.38 6.56
N ASN A 958 -31.40 -15.44 6.15
CA ASN A 958 -31.65 -13.99 6.32
C ASN A 958 -30.97 -13.19 5.20
N ALA A 959 -31.01 -11.86 5.29
CA ALA A 959 -30.40 -10.98 4.29
C ALA A 959 -28.90 -11.22 4.01
N LYS A 960 -28.16 -11.83 4.94
CA LYS A 960 -26.75 -12.22 4.74
C LYS A 960 -26.55 -13.56 4.03
N GLY A 961 -27.60 -14.40 3.90
CA GLY A 961 -27.55 -15.72 3.26
C GLY A 961 -28.07 -16.86 4.14
N LEU A 962 -27.55 -18.07 3.90
CA LEU A 962 -27.83 -19.30 4.65
C LEU A 962 -26.72 -19.55 5.67
N ASN A 963 -27.07 -19.52 6.96
CA ASN A 963 -26.16 -19.85 8.06
C ASN A 963 -26.57 -21.17 8.71
N ILE A 964 -25.66 -22.14 8.77
CA ILE A 964 -25.81 -23.38 9.54
C ILE A 964 -24.82 -23.34 10.71
N LYS A 965 -25.35 -23.28 11.92
CA LYS A 965 -24.55 -23.26 13.14
C LYS A 965 -23.79 -24.58 13.32
N ASP A 966 -22.48 -24.45 13.53
CA ASP A 966 -21.52 -25.55 13.63
C ASP A 966 -21.44 -26.40 12.33
N GLY A 967 -21.61 -25.76 11.16
CA GLY A 967 -21.57 -26.43 9.85
C GLY A 967 -21.40 -25.47 8.66
N PRO A 968 -21.60 -25.95 7.42
CA PRO A 968 -21.34 -25.16 6.22
C PRO A 968 -22.32 -23.99 6.06
N SER A 969 -21.82 -22.83 5.65
CA SER A 969 -22.62 -21.62 5.41
C SER A 969 -22.40 -21.04 4.01
N VAL A 970 -23.39 -20.33 3.50
CA VAL A 970 -23.35 -19.63 2.22
C VAL A 970 -23.85 -18.21 2.46
N THR A 971 -22.91 -17.28 2.65
CA THR A 971 -23.19 -15.88 2.97
C THR A 971 -22.80 -14.95 1.83
N GLN A 972 -23.08 -13.65 1.99
CA GLN A 972 -22.56 -12.59 1.11
C GLN A 972 -21.02 -12.53 1.10
N ASP A 973 -20.36 -13.05 2.14
CA ASP A 973 -18.89 -13.11 2.27
C ASP A 973 -18.29 -14.33 1.53
N GLY A 974 -19.11 -15.31 1.12
CA GLY A 974 -18.70 -16.49 0.36
C GLY A 974 -19.31 -17.81 0.84
N ILE A 975 -18.61 -18.91 0.59
CA ILE A 975 -18.97 -20.25 1.07
C ILE A 975 -17.93 -20.67 2.11
N ASP A 976 -18.38 -20.90 3.35
CA ASP A 976 -17.59 -21.57 4.38
C ASP A 976 -18.03 -23.04 4.49
N ALA A 977 -17.06 -23.95 4.48
CA ALA A 977 -17.32 -25.38 4.65
C ALA A 977 -17.48 -25.81 6.12
N GLY A 978 -17.18 -24.95 7.10
CA GLY A 978 -17.26 -25.28 8.53
C GLY A 978 -16.36 -26.47 8.90
N ASP A 979 -15.11 -26.45 8.43
CA ASP A 979 -14.12 -27.54 8.48
C ASP A 979 -14.55 -28.88 7.82
N MET A 980 -15.68 -28.92 7.10
CA MET A 980 -16.17 -30.16 6.47
C MET A 980 -15.52 -30.46 5.12
N ARG A 981 -15.40 -31.76 4.80
CA ARG A 981 -14.88 -32.23 3.52
C ARG A 981 -15.91 -32.05 2.40
N ILE A 982 -15.63 -31.13 1.48
CA ILE A 982 -16.32 -31.07 0.18
C ILE A 982 -15.90 -32.30 -0.65
N THR A 983 -16.87 -33.03 -1.18
CA THR A 983 -16.66 -34.24 -2.01
C THR A 983 -17.33 -34.09 -3.38
N ASN A 984 -17.11 -35.05 -4.29
CA ASN A 984 -17.59 -35.01 -5.68
C ASN A 984 -17.16 -33.78 -6.51
N ILE A 985 -16.06 -33.11 -6.13
CA ILE A 985 -15.43 -32.06 -6.95
C ILE A 985 -14.87 -32.71 -8.24
N ALA A 986 -15.52 -32.45 -9.37
CA ALA A 986 -15.04 -32.84 -10.70
C ALA A 986 -13.70 -32.16 -11.03
N PRO A 987 -12.92 -32.65 -12.01
CA PRO A 987 -11.73 -31.93 -12.46
C PRO A 987 -12.13 -30.56 -13.03
N GLY A 988 -11.67 -29.47 -12.42
CA GLY A 988 -11.87 -28.11 -12.94
C GLY A 988 -11.27 -27.94 -14.34
N MET A 989 -11.95 -27.17 -15.19
CA MET A 989 -11.61 -26.94 -16.59
C MET A 989 -11.22 -25.48 -16.86
N GLU A 990 -11.82 -24.53 -16.14
CA GLU A 990 -11.52 -23.10 -16.20
C GLU A 990 -10.72 -22.62 -14.97
N ASP A 991 -10.03 -21.48 -15.07
CA ASP A 991 -9.18 -20.93 -13.99
C ASP A 991 -9.96 -20.56 -12.71
N THR A 992 -11.30 -20.44 -12.77
CA THR A 992 -12.18 -20.20 -11.62
C THR A 992 -12.71 -21.46 -10.93
N ASP A 993 -12.42 -22.66 -11.47
CA ASP A 993 -12.98 -23.90 -10.94
C ASP A 993 -12.23 -24.43 -9.71
N ALA A 994 -12.96 -25.11 -8.82
CA ALA A 994 -12.38 -25.81 -7.68
C ALA A 994 -11.53 -27.02 -8.13
N VAL A 995 -10.21 -26.93 -7.94
CA VAL A 995 -9.26 -27.99 -8.32
C VAL A 995 -9.32 -29.17 -7.34
N ASN A 996 -9.47 -30.39 -7.86
CA ASN A 996 -9.49 -31.60 -7.03
C ASN A 996 -8.09 -32.20 -6.78
N VAL A 997 -7.98 -33.03 -5.72
CA VAL A 997 -6.71 -33.65 -5.29
C VAL A 997 -6.08 -34.54 -6.40
N GLY A 998 -6.89 -35.10 -7.30
CA GLY A 998 -6.40 -35.87 -8.45
C GLY A 998 -5.64 -34.99 -9.46
N GLN A 999 -6.18 -33.82 -9.80
CA GLN A 999 -5.51 -32.85 -10.66
C GLN A 999 -4.19 -32.35 -10.04
N MET A 1000 -4.21 -32.02 -8.76
CA MET A 1000 -3.03 -31.54 -8.02
C MET A 1000 -1.92 -32.60 -8.00
N ASN A 1001 -2.24 -33.85 -7.65
CA ASN A 1001 -1.29 -34.97 -7.69
C ASN A 1001 -0.73 -35.22 -9.10
N ASN A 1002 -1.56 -35.11 -10.14
CA ASN A 1002 -1.12 -35.25 -11.54
C ASN A 1002 -0.15 -34.13 -11.96
N LYS A 1003 -0.38 -32.88 -11.54
CA LYS A 1003 0.55 -31.76 -11.78
C LYS A 1003 1.87 -31.96 -11.03
N ILE A 1004 1.81 -32.28 -9.73
CA ILE A 1004 2.98 -32.54 -8.88
C ILE A 1004 3.84 -33.70 -9.46
N SER A 1005 3.21 -34.77 -9.93
CA SER A 1005 3.90 -35.92 -10.53
C SER A 1005 4.68 -35.52 -11.80
N LYS A 1006 4.06 -34.74 -12.70
CA LYS A 1006 4.72 -34.18 -13.89
C LYS A 1006 5.92 -33.31 -13.51
N THR A 1007 5.74 -32.35 -12.59
CA THR A 1007 6.82 -31.46 -12.14
C THR A 1007 7.98 -32.22 -11.48
N ARG A 1008 7.69 -33.25 -10.66
CA ARG A 1008 8.72 -34.11 -10.05
C ARG A 1008 9.50 -34.93 -11.07
N LYS A 1009 8.87 -35.39 -12.15
CA LYS A 1009 9.56 -36.10 -13.25
C LYS A 1009 10.46 -35.13 -14.03
N GLU A 1010 9.94 -33.97 -14.39
CA GLU A 1010 10.69 -32.96 -15.14
C GLU A 1010 11.93 -32.48 -14.37
N LEU A 1011 11.76 -32.11 -13.09
CA LEU A 1011 12.87 -31.73 -12.23
C LEU A 1011 13.93 -32.84 -12.08
N ARG A 1012 13.50 -34.12 -12.02
CA ARG A 1012 14.44 -35.25 -11.97
C ARG A 1012 15.27 -35.35 -13.25
N ASN A 1013 14.62 -35.28 -14.42
CA ASN A 1013 15.32 -35.33 -15.71
C ASN A 1013 16.41 -34.24 -15.79
N GLN A 1014 16.07 -33.01 -15.39
CA GLN A 1014 17.00 -31.88 -15.40
C GLN A 1014 18.16 -32.06 -14.41
N ILE A 1015 17.92 -32.67 -13.25
CA ILE A 1015 18.99 -33.02 -12.28
C ILE A 1015 19.92 -34.10 -12.84
N GLU A 1016 19.37 -35.17 -13.43
CA GLU A 1016 20.14 -36.27 -14.03
C GLU A 1016 20.98 -35.77 -15.22
N GLU A 1017 20.42 -34.89 -16.06
CA GLU A 1017 21.13 -34.25 -17.18
C GLU A 1017 22.30 -33.37 -16.70
N ARG A 1018 22.06 -32.47 -15.73
CA ARG A 1018 23.10 -31.61 -15.15
C ARG A 1018 24.18 -32.39 -14.42
N TYR A 1019 23.83 -33.52 -13.79
CA TYR A 1019 24.79 -34.41 -13.16
C TYR A 1019 25.71 -35.07 -14.19
N GLY A 1020 25.16 -35.62 -15.27
CA GLY A 1020 25.94 -36.24 -16.35
C GLY A 1020 26.86 -35.24 -17.08
N ASP A 1021 26.37 -34.02 -17.34
CA ASP A 1021 27.18 -32.92 -17.87
C ASP A 1021 28.35 -32.56 -16.93
N SER A 1022 28.12 -32.50 -15.62
CA SER A 1022 29.15 -32.21 -14.62
C SER A 1022 30.20 -33.32 -14.54
N ALA A 1023 29.77 -34.58 -14.49
CA ALA A 1023 30.67 -35.75 -14.46
C ALA A 1023 31.55 -35.82 -15.72
N ALA A 1024 30.98 -35.54 -16.89
CA ALA A 1024 31.73 -35.46 -18.15
C ALA A 1024 32.69 -34.25 -18.20
N GLY A 1025 32.34 -33.12 -17.58
CA GLY A 1025 33.25 -31.98 -17.40
C GLY A 1025 34.44 -32.33 -16.50
N ILE A 1026 34.22 -33.05 -15.40
CA ILE A 1026 35.28 -33.56 -14.51
C ILE A 1026 36.17 -34.55 -15.27
N ALA A 1027 35.61 -35.45 -16.08
CA ALA A 1027 36.38 -36.31 -16.96
C ALA A 1027 37.28 -35.50 -17.91
N SER A 1028 36.77 -34.46 -18.57
CA SER A 1028 37.58 -33.56 -19.42
C SER A 1028 38.74 -32.91 -18.66
N ALA A 1029 38.52 -32.48 -17.40
CA ALA A 1029 39.57 -31.94 -16.55
C ALA A 1029 40.64 -32.98 -16.19
N MET A 1030 40.25 -34.21 -15.85
CA MET A 1030 41.17 -35.33 -15.56
C MET A 1030 42.02 -35.71 -16.78
N ALA A 1031 41.45 -35.68 -17.99
CA ALA A 1031 42.20 -35.91 -19.23
C ALA A 1031 43.21 -34.78 -19.48
N VAL A 1032 42.84 -33.51 -19.28
CA VAL A 1032 43.76 -32.36 -19.43
C VAL A 1032 44.90 -32.38 -18.39
N ALA A 1033 44.59 -32.75 -17.15
CA ALA A 1033 45.56 -32.82 -16.06
C ALA A 1033 46.65 -33.89 -16.29
N THR A 1034 46.28 -35.01 -16.93
CA THR A 1034 47.20 -36.13 -17.19
C THR A 1034 48.07 -35.97 -18.44
N LEU A 1035 47.86 -34.92 -19.26
CA LEU A 1035 48.71 -34.60 -20.44
C LEU A 1035 50.17 -34.26 -20.04
N PRO A 1036 51.18 -35.07 -20.44
CA PRO A 1036 52.58 -34.81 -20.12
C PRO A 1036 53.13 -33.50 -20.69
N GLN A 1037 54.20 -33.00 -20.05
CA GLN A 1037 54.89 -31.75 -20.32
C GLN A 1037 56.37 -32.03 -20.64
N PRO A 1038 57.05 -31.27 -21.52
CA PRO A 1038 58.49 -31.40 -21.73
C PRO A 1038 59.28 -31.02 -20.48
N TYR A 1039 60.51 -31.53 -20.37
CA TYR A 1039 61.35 -31.38 -19.17
C TYR A 1039 62.80 -30.95 -19.47
N LYS A 1040 63.18 -30.75 -20.74
CA LYS A 1040 64.48 -30.16 -21.13
C LYS A 1040 64.28 -28.87 -21.93
N PRO A 1041 65.14 -27.85 -21.78
CA PRO A 1041 65.09 -26.62 -22.58
C PRO A 1041 65.03 -26.88 -24.09
N GLY A 1042 64.25 -26.06 -24.80
CA GLY A 1042 64.05 -26.12 -26.24
C GLY A 1042 63.09 -27.21 -26.77
N GLN A 1043 62.77 -28.23 -25.96
CA GLN A 1043 61.86 -29.32 -26.35
C GLN A 1043 60.44 -28.84 -26.63
N ASN A 1044 59.77 -29.54 -27.54
CA ASN A 1044 58.33 -29.50 -27.76
C ASN A 1044 57.78 -30.91 -27.52
N ILE A 1045 56.54 -31.02 -27.06
CA ILE A 1045 55.77 -32.26 -27.03
C ILE A 1045 54.38 -32.02 -27.60
N MET A 1046 53.84 -33.02 -28.26
CA MET A 1046 52.40 -33.18 -28.46
C MET A 1046 51.99 -34.44 -27.68
N SER A 1047 50.88 -34.35 -26.94
CA SER A 1047 50.42 -35.41 -26.05
C SER A 1047 48.92 -35.64 -26.22
N VAL A 1048 48.49 -36.88 -25.95
CA VAL A 1048 47.07 -37.27 -25.88
C VAL A 1048 46.84 -38.00 -24.56
N ALA A 1049 45.68 -37.81 -23.96
CA ALA A 1049 45.28 -38.44 -22.71
C ALA A 1049 43.78 -38.78 -22.75
N GLY A 1050 43.36 -39.74 -21.95
CA GLY A 1050 41.97 -40.16 -21.80
C GLY A 1050 41.62 -40.40 -20.33
N SER A 1051 40.34 -40.29 -20.00
CA SER A 1051 39.84 -40.41 -18.63
C SER A 1051 38.45 -41.05 -18.59
N SER A 1052 38.07 -41.50 -17.39
CA SER A 1052 36.71 -41.94 -17.06
C SER A 1052 36.38 -41.51 -15.63
N HIS A 1053 35.17 -41.00 -15.41
CA HIS A 1053 34.66 -40.58 -14.11
C HIS A 1053 33.13 -40.77 -14.08
N GLU A 1054 32.62 -41.50 -13.07
CA GLU A 1054 31.18 -41.84 -12.93
C GLU A 1054 30.51 -42.29 -14.25
N GLY A 1055 31.15 -43.22 -14.96
CA GLY A 1055 30.68 -43.75 -16.25
C GLY A 1055 30.88 -42.84 -17.47
N HIS A 1056 31.27 -41.58 -17.27
CA HIS A 1056 31.48 -40.59 -18.34
C HIS A 1056 32.95 -40.54 -18.74
N THR A 1057 33.23 -40.58 -20.04
CA THR A 1057 34.59 -40.60 -20.60
C THR A 1057 34.95 -39.28 -21.26
N ALA A 1058 36.25 -38.96 -21.30
CA ALA A 1058 36.78 -37.83 -22.05
C ALA A 1058 38.17 -38.10 -22.63
N MET A 1059 38.53 -37.31 -23.64
CA MET A 1059 39.85 -37.30 -24.26
C MET A 1059 40.39 -35.87 -24.33
N ALA A 1060 41.70 -35.72 -24.19
CA ALA A 1060 42.38 -34.44 -24.31
C ALA A 1060 43.61 -34.55 -25.22
N VAL A 1061 43.91 -33.48 -25.94
CA VAL A 1061 45.12 -33.33 -26.76
C VAL A 1061 45.85 -32.06 -26.32
N GLY A 1062 47.14 -32.18 -26.07
CA GLY A 1062 48.01 -31.10 -25.59
C GLY A 1062 49.18 -30.83 -26.51
N ILE A 1063 49.62 -29.58 -26.54
CA ILE A 1063 50.92 -29.17 -27.07
C ILE A 1063 51.65 -28.35 -26.00
N SER A 1064 52.92 -28.63 -25.76
CA SER A 1064 53.71 -27.81 -24.81
C SER A 1064 55.19 -27.74 -25.16
N ARG A 1065 55.83 -26.65 -24.72
CA ARG A 1065 57.20 -26.28 -25.09
C ARG A 1065 57.95 -25.65 -23.91
N ILE A 1066 59.25 -25.95 -23.78
CA ILE A 1066 60.19 -25.10 -23.04
C ILE A 1066 60.98 -24.22 -24.02
N SER A 1067 61.22 -22.95 -23.69
CA SER A 1067 62.12 -22.08 -24.45
C SER A 1067 63.53 -22.65 -24.54
N LYS A 1068 64.32 -22.24 -25.56
CA LYS A 1068 65.75 -22.61 -25.65
C LYS A 1068 66.55 -22.15 -24.42
N SER A 1069 66.09 -21.08 -23.74
CA SER A 1069 66.68 -20.54 -22.52
C SER A 1069 66.25 -21.23 -21.22
N GLY A 1070 65.38 -22.24 -21.27
CA GLY A 1070 64.83 -22.91 -20.08
C GLY A 1070 63.79 -22.10 -19.29
N LYS A 1071 63.86 -20.77 -19.33
CA LYS A 1071 63.08 -19.85 -18.47
C LYS A 1071 61.59 -19.73 -18.76
N TRP A 1072 61.10 -20.18 -19.91
CA TRP A 1072 59.66 -20.11 -20.24
C TRP A 1072 59.12 -21.48 -20.60
N VAL A 1073 57.98 -21.85 -20.01
CA VAL A 1073 57.23 -23.07 -20.32
C VAL A 1073 55.82 -22.70 -20.76
N LEU A 1074 55.39 -23.17 -21.92
CA LEU A 1074 54.08 -22.91 -22.51
C LEU A 1074 53.33 -24.23 -22.68
N LYS A 1075 52.04 -24.29 -22.32
CA LYS A 1075 51.14 -25.45 -22.55
C LYS A 1075 49.80 -24.96 -23.09
N GLY A 1076 49.40 -25.48 -24.24
CA GLY A 1076 48.03 -25.39 -24.78
C GLY A 1076 47.39 -26.77 -24.81
N ASN A 1077 46.07 -26.84 -24.65
CA ASN A 1077 45.33 -28.09 -24.71
C ASN A 1077 43.87 -27.86 -25.14
N VAL A 1078 43.28 -28.92 -25.68
CA VAL A 1078 41.84 -29.06 -25.97
C VAL A 1078 41.36 -30.40 -25.46
N SER A 1079 40.09 -30.50 -25.07
CA SER A 1079 39.46 -31.75 -24.64
C SER A 1079 38.01 -31.84 -25.08
N GLY A 1080 37.51 -33.07 -25.19
CA GLY A 1080 36.11 -33.38 -25.52
C GLY A 1080 35.64 -34.61 -24.76
N ASN A 1081 34.35 -34.64 -24.40
CA ASN A 1081 33.77 -35.72 -23.59
C ASN A 1081 32.59 -36.44 -24.25
N GLY A 1082 32.17 -37.56 -23.67
CA GLY A 1082 31.03 -38.37 -24.13
C GLY A 1082 29.66 -37.69 -24.06
N ARG A 1083 29.58 -36.44 -23.55
CA ARG A 1083 28.39 -35.57 -23.61
C ARG A 1083 28.45 -34.57 -24.78
N GLY A 1084 29.49 -34.62 -25.61
CA GLY A 1084 29.69 -33.73 -26.76
C GLY A 1084 30.23 -32.34 -26.41
N GLN A 1085 30.55 -32.07 -25.14
CA GLN A 1085 31.12 -30.80 -24.72
C GLN A 1085 32.59 -30.74 -25.08
N VAL A 1086 33.06 -29.55 -25.50
CA VAL A 1086 34.47 -29.28 -25.83
C VAL A 1086 35.00 -28.20 -24.88
N SER A 1087 36.27 -28.29 -24.52
CA SER A 1087 36.97 -27.32 -23.67
C SER A 1087 38.38 -27.06 -24.18
N ALA A 1088 38.94 -25.90 -23.85
CA ALA A 1088 40.30 -25.52 -24.24
C ALA A 1088 40.98 -24.73 -23.11
N GLY A 1089 42.29 -24.87 -23.00
CA GLY A 1089 43.08 -24.17 -21.98
C GLY A 1089 44.49 -23.85 -22.45
N VAL A 1090 44.98 -22.67 -22.08
CA VAL A 1090 46.36 -22.23 -22.32
C VAL A 1090 46.99 -21.73 -21.03
N GLY A 1091 48.29 -21.95 -20.86
CA GLY A 1091 49.04 -21.52 -19.68
C GLY A 1091 50.51 -21.27 -20.01
N ALA A 1092 51.09 -20.29 -19.32
CA ALA A 1092 52.49 -19.91 -19.41
C ALA A 1092 53.09 -19.83 -18.01
N GLY A 1093 54.26 -20.43 -17.82
CA GLY A 1093 55.06 -20.32 -16.60
C GLY A 1093 56.44 -19.74 -16.91
N PHE A 1094 56.91 -18.83 -16.06
CA PHE A 1094 58.28 -18.32 -16.08
C PHE A 1094 59.06 -18.91 -14.91
N THR A 1095 60.29 -19.37 -15.18
CA THR A 1095 61.18 -19.96 -14.17
C THR A 1095 62.46 -19.11 -14.03
N TRP A 1096 62.84 -18.91 -12.77
CA TRP A 1096 64.08 -18.28 -12.34
C TRP A 1096 64.72 -19.10 -11.23
N GLU A 1097 65.99 -18.82 -10.96
CA GLU A 1097 66.78 -19.38 -9.86
C GLU A 1097 66.88 -18.36 -8.72
#